data_AF-A0A4P9W8X8-F1
#
_entry.id   AF-A0A4P9W8X8-F1
#
_cell.length_a   1.000
_cell.length_b   1.000
_cell.length_c   1.000
_cell.angle_alpha   90.00
_cell.angle_beta   90.00
_cell.angle_gamma   90.00
#
_symmetry.space_group_name_H-M   'P 1'
#
loop_
_entity.id
_entity.type
_entity.pdbx_description
1 polymer ?
#
loop_
_entity_poly.entity_id
_entity_poly.type
_entity_poly.pdbx_seq_one_letter_code
_entity_poly.pdbx_strand_id
1 'polypeptide(L)'
;MPESDVVEALAIGNLPLAPIASAPIGSSLGVNPVVATLLLNDGTAFQGFSFGAETASVAGECVFQTGMVGYPESLTDPSYRGQILVLTFPLIGNYGAPSRKEIHIAALIVGHYSHDYSHYLAQSSLSQWLKESNVPALYGIDTRLLTKKIRTQGALLGKILFPKAIVSTPSAQPAPADPARPWLAEYSDLPWHDPNSRNLVAEVSVKSPAIYSPDPKVAIKGPDGKVLRVLAVDVGMKNNQIRCFTKRGVEVKVVPWDFDFIANHDYDGLFISNGPGDPTVVKPTIERLAKQLKAADRPVFGICLGHQLMALASGAQTKKMLFGNRGHNIPCTNMHTGRCYITSQNHGYAVDVATLPAGWEEYFVNANDGSNEGIIHTTLPYFSVQFHPESTPGPWDTEGLFDRFIESVRECKAAGKLVPLKKEERPVAAPRLRPRKVLVLGSGGLSIGQAGEFDYSGSQAIKALKEESIYTILINPNIATIQTSKGLADKVYFLPVTPDFVRKVIKHEKPDGIYCTFGGQTALNVGVKLKDEFEALGVKVLGTQISTIEITEDRELFAQHMAQIGEKCAQSSSATTIQEALDAAHEIGYPLIVRAAYALGGLGSGFANNDDELTELCTKAFATSPQVLVEKSMKGWKEIEYEVVRDAADNCITVCNMENFDPLGIHTGDSIVVAPSQTLSDDDYMMLRRTAVNVVRHLGVVGECNIQYALNPTSKEYCIIEVNARLSRSSALASKATGYPLAFVAAKLGLNIPLTEVKNSVTKKTIACFEPSLDYCVVKIPRWCVVRSVDAFAVFP
;
A
#
# COMPACT_ATOMS: atom_id res chain seq x y z
N MET A 1 -19.39 -3.19 26.81
CA MET A 1 -20.72 -2.87 26.24
C MET A 1 -20.71 -3.29 24.78
N PRO A 2 -21.81 -3.80 24.22
CA PRO A 2 -21.93 -3.93 22.77
C PRO A 2 -21.65 -2.56 22.13
N GLU A 3 -20.79 -2.50 21.10
CA GLU A 3 -20.38 -1.24 20.46
C GLU A 3 -21.54 -0.48 19.78
N SER A 4 -22.69 -1.13 19.55
CA SER A 4 -23.93 -0.51 19.07
C SER A 4 -24.45 0.56 20.03
N ASP A 5 -24.27 0.34 21.33
CA ASP A 5 -24.91 1.14 22.37
C ASP A 5 -24.20 2.49 22.57
N VAL A 6 -22.93 2.61 22.17
CA VAL A 6 -22.17 3.88 22.25
C VAL A 6 -22.55 4.82 21.10
N VAL A 7 -22.82 4.28 19.91
CA VAL A 7 -23.24 5.07 18.75
C VAL A 7 -24.67 5.58 18.92
N GLU A 8 -25.56 4.77 19.50
CA GLU A 8 -26.92 5.21 19.86
C GLU A 8 -26.91 6.16 21.07
N ALA A 9 -26.05 5.95 22.07
CA ALA A 9 -25.99 6.83 23.24
C ALA A 9 -25.45 8.25 22.94
N LEU A 10 -24.57 8.41 21.95
CA LEU A 10 -24.04 9.72 21.54
C LEU A 10 -25.02 10.53 20.66
N ALA A 11 -26.04 9.89 20.10
CA ALA A 11 -27.12 10.54 19.34
C ALA A 11 -28.20 11.17 20.26
N ILE A 12 -28.10 10.99 21.59
CA ILE A 12 -29.11 11.44 22.56
C ILE A 12 -28.96 12.94 22.89
N GLY A 13 -27.87 13.59 22.46
CA GLY A 13 -27.70 15.04 22.58
C GLY A 13 -28.12 15.77 21.31
N ASN A 14 -29.09 16.68 21.40
CA ASN A 14 -29.44 17.66 20.36
C ASN A 14 -28.30 18.67 20.04
N LEU A 15 -27.07 18.40 20.49
CA LEU A 15 -25.90 19.26 20.38
C LEU A 15 -24.82 18.56 19.54
N PRO A 16 -24.04 19.31 18.74
CA PRO A 16 -22.90 18.74 18.03
C PRO A 16 -21.85 18.14 18.97
N LEU A 17 -21.25 17.02 18.57
CA LEU A 17 -20.11 16.43 19.25
C LEU A 17 -18.90 17.36 19.15
N ALA A 18 -18.30 17.69 20.29
CA ALA A 18 -17.15 18.60 20.34
C ALA A 18 -15.91 18.00 19.63
N PRO A 19 -14.95 18.84 19.18
CA PRO A 19 -13.71 18.36 18.58
C PRO A 19 -12.93 17.44 19.54
N ILE A 20 -12.42 16.33 19.02
CA ILE A 20 -11.59 15.36 19.78
C ILE A 20 -10.10 15.70 19.77
N ALA A 21 -9.66 16.63 18.92
CA ALA A 21 -8.30 17.12 18.86
C ALA A 21 -8.15 18.46 19.60
N SER A 22 -6.94 18.76 20.04
CA SER A 22 -6.60 20.08 20.57
C SER A 22 -6.67 21.15 19.49
N ALA A 23 -7.03 22.37 19.89
CA ALA A 23 -6.84 23.57 19.06
C ALA A 23 -5.35 23.77 18.70
N PRO A 24 -5.02 24.57 17.66
CA PRO A 24 -3.64 24.75 17.22
C PRO A 24 -2.72 25.24 18.36
N ILE A 25 -1.51 24.69 18.45
CA ILE A 25 -0.48 25.15 19.37
C ILE A 25 -0.02 26.53 18.89
N GLY A 26 -0.58 27.59 19.48
CA GLY A 26 -0.43 28.98 19.02
C GLY A 26 -1.67 29.86 19.25
N SER A 27 -2.80 29.29 19.67
CA SER A 27 -3.99 30.04 20.11
C SER A 27 -3.75 30.98 21.31
N SER A 28 -2.59 30.88 21.97
CA SER A 28 -2.09 31.88 22.93
C SER A 28 -1.76 33.24 22.31
N LEU A 29 -1.77 33.38 20.97
CA LEU A 29 -1.52 34.63 20.22
C LEU A 29 -2.81 35.39 19.82
N GLY A 30 -3.98 35.04 20.37
CA GLY A 30 -5.16 35.93 20.35
C GLY A 30 -6.14 35.78 19.18
N VAL A 31 -6.02 34.74 18.34
CA VAL A 31 -7.04 34.40 17.33
C VAL A 31 -7.63 33.03 17.67
N ASN A 32 -8.92 33.01 18.04
CA ASN A 32 -9.65 31.76 18.27
C ASN A 32 -9.85 31.03 16.93
N PRO A 33 -9.60 29.71 16.85
CA PRO A 33 -9.86 28.96 15.64
C PRO A 33 -11.36 28.96 15.31
N VAL A 34 -11.70 29.09 14.02
CA VAL A 34 -13.09 29.00 13.57
C VAL A 34 -13.58 27.56 13.76
N VAL A 35 -14.68 27.41 14.49
CA VAL A 35 -15.37 26.13 14.67
C VAL A 35 -16.53 26.05 13.69
N ALA A 36 -16.59 24.97 12.92
CA ALA A 36 -17.70 24.68 12.01
C ALA A 36 -18.25 23.28 12.30
N THR A 37 -19.43 22.99 11.76
CA THR A 37 -20.16 21.75 12.07
C THR A 37 -20.39 20.90 10.82
N LEU A 38 -19.96 19.65 10.83
CA LEU A 38 -20.41 18.63 9.90
C LEU A 38 -21.75 18.06 10.39
N LEU A 39 -22.83 18.34 9.67
CA LEU A 39 -24.16 17.82 9.93
C LEU A 39 -24.51 16.74 8.89
N LEU A 40 -24.91 15.55 9.36
CA LEU A 40 -25.38 14.45 8.52
C LEU A 40 -26.91 14.43 8.44
N ASN A 41 -27.44 13.88 7.35
CA ASN A 41 -28.88 13.83 7.08
C ASN A 41 -29.67 13.01 8.10
N ASP A 42 -29.02 12.12 8.83
CA ASP A 42 -29.61 11.35 9.93
C ASP A 42 -29.67 12.12 11.26
N GLY A 43 -29.21 13.37 11.27
CA GLY A 43 -29.25 14.26 12.44
C GLY A 43 -27.93 14.33 13.22
N THR A 44 -26.98 13.42 12.99
CA THR A 44 -25.69 13.42 13.69
C THR A 44 -24.88 14.67 13.32
N ALA A 45 -24.29 15.34 14.31
CA ALA A 45 -23.49 16.54 14.11
C ALA A 45 -22.13 16.45 14.82
N PHE A 46 -21.06 16.88 14.12
CA PHE A 46 -19.69 16.91 14.62
C PHE A 46 -19.11 18.32 14.47
N GLN A 47 -18.58 18.89 15.53
CA GLN A 47 -17.79 20.12 15.45
C GLN A 47 -16.34 19.79 15.15
N GLY A 48 -15.72 20.63 14.32
CA GLY A 48 -14.31 20.58 14.00
C GLY A 48 -13.74 21.98 13.84
N PHE A 49 -12.42 22.07 13.91
CA PHE A 49 -11.70 23.31 13.65
C PHE A 49 -11.48 23.46 12.14
N SER A 50 -11.81 24.64 11.63
CA SER A 50 -11.55 25.00 10.24
C SER A 50 -10.07 25.12 9.96
N PHE A 51 -9.65 24.54 8.84
CA PHE A 51 -8.33 24.79 8.25
C PHE A 51 -8.40 25.01 6.73
N GLY A 52 -9.58 24.85 6.11
CA GLY A 52 -9.81 25.13 4.69
C GLY A 52 -10.37 26.53 4.44
N ALA A 53 -11.12 26.68 3.34
CA ALA A 53 -11.84 27.91 3.04
C ALA A 53 -13.04 28.13 3.98
N GLU A 54 -13.21 29.37 4.44
CA GLU A 54 -14.27 29.78 5.38
C GLU A 54 -15.32 30.67 4.71
N THR A 55 -15.38 30.64 3.37
CA THR A 55 -16.15 31.56 2.53
C THR A 55 -17.61 31.17 2.38
N ALA A 56 -17.94 29.89 2.51
CA ALA A 56 -19.28 29.35 2.35
C ALA A 56 -19.42 27.98 3.05
N SER A 57 -20.63 27.71 3.55
CA SER A 57 -21.07 26.35 3.86
C SER A 57 -21.15 25.53 2.57
N VAL A 58 -21.04 24.20 2.67
CA VAL A 58 -21.13 23.29 1.50
C VAL A 58 -21.90 22.03 1.85
N ALA A 59 -22.53 21.41 0.84
CA ALA A 59 -23.28 20.17 0.95
C ALA A 59 -22.73 19.13 -0.04
N GLY A 60 -22.79 17.85 0.32
CA GLY A 60 -22.35 16.76 -0.55
C GLY A 60 -22.65 15.38 0.02
N GLU A 61 -22.27 14.35 -0.72
CA GLU A 61 -22.28 12.97 -0.23
C GLU A 61 -21.00 12.73 0.59
N CYS A 62 -21.15 12.30 1.85
CA CYS A 62 -20.05 12.03 2.76
C CYS A 62 -19.53 10.61 2.54
N VAL A 63 -18.27 10.52 2.15
CA VAL A 63 -17.58 9.26 1.79
C VAL A 63 -16.26 9.17 2.54
N PHE A 64 -15.76 7.96 2.77
CA PHE A 64 -14.45 7.74 3.36
C PHE A 64 -13.52 6.99 2.41
N GLN A 65 -12.21 7.12 2.62
CA GLN A 65 -11.20 6.37 1.87
C GLN A 65 -10.10 5.83 2.80
N THR A 66 -9.62 4.61 2.55
CA THR A 66 -8.70 3.87 3.45
C THR A 66 -7.20 4.04 3.14
N GLY A 67 -6.84 4.80 2.11
CA GLY A 67 -5.47 5.14 1.77
C GLY A 67 -4.78 5.95 2.87
N MET A 68 -3.57 5.55 3.24
CA MET A 68 -2.76 6.19 4.30
C MET A 68 -1.87 7.31 3.78
N VAL A 69 -1.59 7.33 2.48
CA VAL A 69 -0.76 8.32 1.78
C VAL A 69 -1.50 8.84 0.55
N GLY A 70 -0.97 9.88 -0.09
CA GLY A 70 -1.51 10.39 -1.35
C GLY A 70 -2.76 11.27 -1.20
N TYR A 71 -2.85 12.03 -0.11
CA TYR A 71 -3.93 13.02 0.00
C TYR A 71 -3.92 14.04 -1.15
N PRO A 72 -2.78 14.60 -1.65
CA PRO A 72 -2.85 15.56 -2.76
C PRO A 72 -3.48 14.96 -4.02
N GLU A 73 -3.11 13.73 -4.36
CA GLU A 73 -3.63 13.01 -5.51
C GLU A 73 -5.12 12.71 -5.33
N SER A 74 -5.53 12.29 -4.13
CA SER A 74 -6.93 12.02 -3.79
C SER A 74 -7.82 13.26 -3.95
N LEU A 75 -7.37 14.43 -3.48
CA LEU A 75 -8.12 15.68 -3.59
C LEU A 75 -8.35 16.11 -5.05
N THR A 76 -7.46 15.69 -5.94
CA THR A 76 -7.47 16.01 -7.38
C THR A 76 -8.07 14.87 -8.23
N ASP A 77 -8.66 13.84 -7.63
CA ASP A 77 -9.38 12.81 -8.37
C ASP A 77 -10.79 13.31 -8.73
N PRO A 78 -11.13 13.43 -10.03
CA PRO A 78 -12.46 13.90 -10.47
C PRO A 78 -13.61 13.03 -9.97
N SER A 79 -13.34 11.77 -9.60
CA SER A 79 -14.35 10.82 -9.10
C SER A 79 -14.95 11.25 -7.75
N TYR A 80 -14.28 12.14 -7.01
CA TYR A 80 -14.80 12.75 -5.77
C TYR A 80 -15.65 14.01 -5.97
N ARG A 81 -15.96 14.40 -7.22
CA ARG A 81 -16.72 15.63 -7.50
C ARG A 81 -18.01 15.68 -6.68
N GLY A 82 -18.16 16.74 -5.87
CA GLY A 82 -19.37 16.96 -5.05
C GLY A 82 -19.44 16.14 -3.77
N GLN A 83 -18.39 15.40 -3.41
CA GLN A 83 -18.33 14.57 -2.20
C GLN A 83 -17.56 15.26 -1.07
N ILE A 84 -17.98 15.03 0.17
CA ILE A 84 -17.24 15.39 1.38
C ILE A 84 -16.34 14.20 1.72
N LEU A 85 -15.03 14.36 1.54
CA LEU A 85 -14.05 13.29 1.69
C LEU A 85 -13.56 13.19 3.13
N VAL A 86 -13.72 12.01 3.74
CA VAL A 86 -13.19 11.65 5.04
C VAL A 86 -11.92 10.80 4.84
N LEU A 87 -10.77 11.32 5.27
CA LEU A 87 -9.55 10.53 5.30
C LEU A 87 -9.49 9.74 6.61
N THR A 88 -9.35 8.42 6.50
CA THR A 88 -9.33 7.53 7.66
C THR A 88 -8.02 7.62 8.42
N PHE A 89 -6.88 7.78 7.73
CA PHE A 89 -5.60 8.02 8.38
C PHE A 89 -5.63 9.38 9.11
N PRO A 90 -5.30 9.42 10.42
CA PRO A 90 -5.60 10.60 11.23
C PRO A 90 -4.63 11.77 11.02
N LEU A 91 -3.37 11.54 10.64
CA LEU A 91 -2.35 12.59 10.57
C LEU A 91 -2.21 13.10 9.12
N ILE A 92 -2.82 14.23 8.80
CA ILE A 92 -2.87 14.77 7.43
C ILE A 92 -2.18 16.13 7.34
N GLY A 93 -1.43 16.35 6.25
CA GLY A 93 -0.72 17.61 5.97
C GLY A 93 0.81 17.52 6.14
N ASN A 94 1.32 16.38 6.62
CA ASN A 94 2.73 16.19 7.01
C ASN A 94 3.75 16.56 5.93
N TYR A 95 3.42 16.33 4.66
CA TYR A 95 4.29 16.61 3.51
C TYR A 95 3.78 17.75 2.62
N GLY A 96 2.90 18.61 3.16
CA GLY A 96 2.44 19.84 2.53
C GLY A 96 1.61 19.61 1.26
N ALA A 97 1.60 20.59 0.38
CA ALA A 97 0.97 20.52 -0.94
C ALA A 97 2.01 20.81 -2.05
N PRO A 98 2.05 20.02 -3.13
CA PRO A 98 2.89 20.28 -4.29
C PRO A 98 2.29 21.41 -5.16
N SER A 99 2.75 21.53 -6.41
CA SER A 99 2.22 22.51 -7.36
C SER A 99 0.71 22.41 -7.56
N ARG A 100 0.07 23.57 -7.74
CA ARG A 100 -1.39 23.74 -7.80
C ARG A 100 -2.03 22.89 -8.89
N LYS A 101 -3.04 22.12 -8.48
CA LYS A 101 -3.98 21.41 -9.35
C LYS A 101 -5.40 21.71 -8.86
N GLU A 102 -6.39 21.52 -9.74
CA GLU A 102 -7.80 21.65 -9.37
C GLU A 102 -8.16 20.59 -8.32
N ILE A 103 -8.79 21.02 -7.23
CA ILE A 103 -9.37 20.14 -6.21
C ILE A 103 -10.83 19.84 -6.60
N HIS A 104 -11.21 18.57 -6.59
CA HIS A 104 -12.56 18.14 -7.00
C HIS A 104 -13.52 17.85 -5.85
N ILE A 105 -13.00 17.53 -4.65
CA ILE A 105 -13.83 17.31 -3.46
C ILE A 105 -14.64 18.57 -3.10
N ALA A 106 -15.82 18.38 -2.51
CA ALA A 106 -16.62 19.49 -1.98
C ALA A 106 -16.07 19.99 -0.64
N ALA A 107 -15.56 19.08 0.20
CA ALA A 107 -14.87 19.40 1.44
C ALA A 107 -14.05 18.23 1.98
N LEU A 108 -13.14 18.52 2.91
CA LEU A 108 -12.24 17.56 3.53
C LEU A 108 -12.47 17.44 5.03
N ILE A 109 -12.51 16.21 5.54
CA ILE A 109 -12.62 15.88 6.97
C ILE A 109 -11.43 15.00 7.37
N VAL A 110 -10.71 15.41 8.42
CA VAL A 110 -9.53 14.68 8.94
C VAL A 110 -9.56 14.57 10.46
N GLY A 111 -8.83 13.60 11.02
CA GLY A 111 -8.68 13.47 12.47
C GLY A 111 -7.83 14.59 13.07
N HIS A 112 -6.65 14.81 12.49
CA HIS A 112 -5.69 15.82 12.89
C HIS A 112 -5.05 16.48 11.67
N TYR A 113 -4.80 17.78 11.75
CA TYR A 113 -4.11 18.55 10.72
C TYR A 113 -2.72 18.98 11.18
N SER A 114 -1.69 18.66 10.40
CA SER A 114 -0.32 19.10 10.61
C SER A 114 -0.14 20.50 10.02
N HIS A 115 0.02 21.49 10.89
CA HIS A 115 0.21 22.89 10.49
C HIS A 115 1.58 23.12 9.84
N ASP A 116 2.60 22.44 10.36
CA ASP A 116 3.94 22.39 9.80
C ASP A 116 4.08 21.18 8.88
N TYR A 117 4.83 21.35 7.80
CA TYR A 117 5.07 20.31 6.80
C TYR A 117 6.55 20.24 6.45
N SER A 118 7.01 19.04 6.04
CA SER A 118 8.38 18.84 5.61
C SER A 118 8.44 17.82 4.47
N HIS A 119 8.66 18.34 3.26
CA HIS A 119 8.90 17.54 2.06
C HIS A 119 9.56 18.40 0.99
N TYR A 120 10.55 17.86 0.27
CA TYR A 120 11.33 18.66 -0.70
C TYR A 120 10.51 19.14 -1.91
N LEU A 121 9.35 18.51 -2.18
CA LEU A 121 8.39 18.92 -3.21
C LEU A 121 7.29 19.88 -2.71
N ALA A 122 7.21 20.13 -1.40
CA ALA A 122 6.15 20.97 -0.86
C ALA A 122 6.37 22.44 -1.21
N GLN A 123 5.35 23.07 -1.81
CA GLN A 123 5.38 24.50 -2.16
C GLN A 123 4.57 25.36 -1.18
N SER A 124 3.66 24.75 -0.42
CA SER A 124 2.80 25.41 0.56
C SER A 124 2.19 24.39 1.53
N SER A 125 1.49 24.87 2.55
CA SER A 125 0.67 23.99 3.39
C SER A 125 -0.58 23.50 2.66
N LEU A 126 -1.16 22.39 3.13
CA LEU A 126 -2.45 21.91 2.63
C LEU A 126 -3.58 22.92 2.92
N SER A 127 -3.57 23.58 4.08
CA SER A 127 -4.53 24.64 4.42
C SER A 127 -4.53 25.77 3.39
N GLN A 128 -3.35 26.23 2.98
CA GLN A 128 -3.23 27.30 1.99
C GLN A 128 -3.84 26.89 0.64
N TRP A 129 -3.52 25.68 0.17
CA TRP A 129 -4.06 25.19 -1.11
C TRP A 129 -5.59 25.03 -1.08
N LEU A 130 -6.16 24.53 0.03
CA LEU A 130 -7.62 24.42 0.22
C LEU A 130 -8.30 25.78 0.22
N LYS A 131 -7.72 26.78 0.92
CA LYS A 131 -8.23 28.16 0.96
C LYS A 131 -8.23 28.81 -0.43
N GLU A 132 -7.13 28.69 -1.16
CA GLU A 132 -7.01 29.22 -2.51
C GLU A 132 -7.95 28.53 -3.51
N SER A 133 -8.24 27.24 -3.29
CA SER A 133 -9.19 26.48 -4.11
C SER A 133 -10.65 26.63 -3.66
N ASN A 134 -10.91 27.46 -2.63
CA ASN A 134 -12.22 27.67 -2.04
C ASN A 134 -12.90 26.38 -1.51
N VAL A 135 -12.11 25.48 -0.92
CA VAL A 135 -12.58 24.18 -0.40
C VAL A 135 -12.58 24.18 1.14
N PRO A 136 -13.75 24.04 1.78
CA PRO A 136 -13.84 23.88 3.23
C PRO A 136 -13.15 22.61 3.73
N ALA A 137 -12.57 22.69 4.93
CA ALA A 137 -11.98 21.53 5.56
C ALA A 137 -11.98 21.64 7.08
N LEU A 138 -12.29 20.52 7.77
CA LEU A 138 -12.34 20.41 9.23
C LEU A 138 -11.41 19.33 9.76
N TYR A 139 -10.72 19.64 10.85
CA TYR A 139 -9.98 18.65 11.64
C TYR A 139 -10.52 18.57 13.08
N GLY A 140 -10.15 17.52 13.80
CA GLY A 140 -10.65 17.25 15.15
C GLY A 140 -11.97 16.47 15.18
N ILE A 141 -12.38 15.88 14.05
CA ILE A 141 -13.54 14.99 13.97
C ILE A 141 -13.05 13.54 14.09
N ASP A 142 -13.77 12.71 14.86
CA ASP A 142 -13.51 11.27 14.93
C ASP A 142 -13.85 10.60 13.60
N THR A 143 -12.84 10.48 12.72
CA THR A 143 -12.98 9.88 11.40
C THR A 143 -13.29 8.40 11.48
N ARG A 144 -12.83 7.69 12.52
CA ARG A 144 -13.14 6.26 12.73
C ARG A 144 -14.61 6.06 13.06
N LEU A 145 -15.17 6.87 13.96
CA LEU A 145 -16.60 6.86 14.29
C LEU A 145 -17.45 7.17 13.04
N LEU A 146 -17.07 8.20 12.28
CA LEU A 146 -17.75 8.57 11.04
C LEU A 146 -17.69 7.45 9.99
N THR A 147 -16.53 6.83 9.80
CA THR A 147 -16.36 5.69 8.89
C THR A 147 -17.21 4.48 9.31
N LYS A 148 -17.27 4.13 10.60
CA LYS A 148 -18.14 3.06 11.10
C LYS A 148 -19.60 3.33 10.77
N LYS A 149 -20.04 4.58 10.91
CA LYS A 149 -21.41 5.02 10.62
C LYS A 149 -21.74 4.93 9.13
N ILE A 150 -20.88 5.45 8.26
CA ILE A 150 -21.05 5.35 6.80
C ILE A 150 -21.07 3.87 6.37
N ARG A 151 -20.23 3.02 6.97
CA ARG A 151 -20.20 1.59 6.65
C ARG A 151 -21.50 0.86 7.01
N THR A 152 -22.22 1.28 8.06
CA THR A 152 -23.46 0.63 8.50
C THR A 152 -24.70 1.19 7.81
N GLN A 153 -24.75 2.49 7.57
CA GLN A 153 -25.92 3.17 7.00
C GLN A 153 -25.81 3.42 5.48
N GLY A 154 -24.61 3.26 4.93
CA GLY A 154 -24.28 3.67 3.56
C GLY A 154 -23.76 5.10 3.48
N ALA A 155 -23.40 5.53 2.27
CA ALA A 155 -22.98 6.91 2.03
C ALA A 155 -24.10 7.89 2.41
N LEU A 156 -23.80 8.81 3.33
CA LEU A 156 -24.76 9.75 3.91
C LEU A 156 -24.64 11.11 3.24
N LEU A 157 -25.74 11.84 3.11
CA LEU A 157 -25.68 13.27 2.78
C LEU A 157 -25.13 14.03 3.99
N GLY A 158 -24.19 14.93 3.74
CA GLY A 158 -23.55 15.77 4.75
C GLY A 158 -23.50 17.24 4.33
N LYS A 159 -23.39 18.13 5.31
CA LYS A 159 -23.13 19.56 5.13
C LYS A 159 -22.08 20.03 6.10
N ILE A 160 -21.15 20.85 5.63
CA ILE A 160 -20.29 21.65 6.50
C ILE A 160 -20.92 23.02 6.65
N LEU A 161 -21.25 23.37 7.89
CA LEU A 161 -21.95 24.58 8.25
C LEU A 161 -21.00 25.51 9.01
N PHE A 162 -20.80 26.71 8.48
CA PHE A 162 -20.06 27.77 9.16
C PHE A 162 -21.01 28.73 9.91
N PRO A 163 -20.56 29.33 11.03
CA PRO A 163 -21.32 30.37 11.71
C PRO A 163 -21.62 31.56 10.79
N LYS A 164 -22.82 32.14 10.86
CA LYS A 164 -23.22 33.30 10.05
C LYS A 164 -22.28 34.50 10.19
N ALA A 165 -21.62 34.64 11.35
CA ALA A 165 -20.65 35.71 11.60
C ALA A 165 -19.37 35.60 10.75
N ILE A 166 -19.06 34.42 10.22
CA ILE A 166 -17.87 34.17 9.39
C ILE A 166 -18.20 34.29 7.89
N VAL A 167 -19.39 33.84 7.49
CA VAL A 167 -19.78 33.74 6.07
C VAL A 167 -20.37 35.05 5.55
N SER A 168 -19.67 35.73 4.65
CA SER A 168 -20.14 36.96 3.99
C SER A 168 -21.22 36.68 2.92
N THR A 169 -22.45 36.35 3.31
CA THR A 169 -23.56 36.19 2.36
C THR A 169 -24.69 37.21 2.60
N PRO A 170 -25.00 38.11 1.65
CA PRO A 170 -26.06 39.13 1.81
C PRO A 170 -27.52 38.64 1.70
N SER A 171 -27.82 37.34 1.65
CA SER A 171 -29.20 36.91 1.32
C SER A 171 -29.63 35.50 1.76
N ALA A 172 -29.12 34.97 2.87
CA ALA A 172 -29.72 33.74 3.41
C ALA A 172 -31.10 34.06 4.01
N GLN A 173 -32.18 33.55 3.38
CA GLN A 173 -33.49 33.48 4.02
C GLN A 173 -33.32 32.79 5.39
N PRO A 174 -34.03 33.24 6.45
CA PRO A 174 -33.94 32.57 7.74
C PRO A 174 -34.32 31.10 7.55
N ALA A 175 -33.38 30.19 7.85
CA ALA A 175 -33.70 28.77 7.90
C ALA A 175 -34.88 28.58 8.89
N PRO A 176 -35.90 27.78 8.55
CA PRO A 176 -37.00 27.51 9.46
C PRO A 176 -36.44 27.00 10.79
N ALA A 177 -36.92 27.58 11.90
CA ALA A 177 -36.46 27.18 13.22
C ALA A 177 -36.69 25.68 13.42
N ASP A 178 -35.60 24.92 13.58
CA ASP A 178 -35.66 23.51 13.93
C ASP A 178 -35.72 23.39 15.47
N PRO A 179 -36.88 23.06 16.06
CA PRO A 179 -37.01 22.98 17.51
C PRO A 179 -36.13 21.89 18.13
N ALA A 180 -35.75 20.87 17.35
CA ALA A 180 -34.85 19.82 17.79
C ALA A 180 -33.38 20.27 17.76
N ARG A 181 -33.02 21.30 16.99
CA ARG A 181 -31.63 21.77 16.81
C ARG A 181 -31.55 23.30 16.86
N PRO A 182 -31.77 23.92 18.03
CA PRO A 182 -31.78 25.38 18.17
C PRO A 182 -30.45 26.03 17.78
N TRP A 183 -29.33 25.32 17.95
CA TRP A 183 -27.99 25.80 17.58
C TRP A 183 -27.86 26.10 16.08
N LEU A 184 -28.66 25.48 15.21
CA LEU A 184 -28.61 25.69 13.75
C LEU A 184 -28.94 27.13 13.36
N ALA A 185 -29.67 27.87 14.20
CA ALA A 185 -30.04 29.26 13.95
C ALA A 185 -28.83 30.20 13.81
N GLU A 186 -27.68 29.86 14.41
CA GLU A 186 -26.44 30.63 14.36
C GLU A 186 -25.57 30.31 13.13
N TYR A 187 -25.92 29.27 12.36
CA TYR A 187 -25.15 28.77 11.23
C TYR A 187 -25.77 29.15 9.88
N SER A 188 -24.93 29.29 8.86
CA SER A 188 -25.37 29.46 7.47
C SER A 188 -25.77 28.09 6.92
N ASP A 189 -27.06 27.76 7.03
CA ASP A 189 -27.62 26.48 6.57
C ASP A 189 -27.89 26.46 5.06
N LEU A 190 -27.88 25.26 4.49
CA LEU A 190 -28.12 24.98 3.08
C LEU A 190 -29.19 23.89 2.93
N PRO A 191 -29.92 23.80 1.81
CA PRO A 191 -30.78 22.64 1.55
C PRO A 191 -29.95 21.36 1.41
N TRP A 192 -30.55 20.21 1.74
CA TRP A 192 -29.93 18.90 1.44
C TRP A 192 -29.85 18.72 -0.08
N HIS A 193 -28.73 18.21 -0.55
CA HIS A 193 -28.49 18.04 -1.98
C HIS A 193 -27.67 16.77 -2.22
N ASP A 194 -28.23 15.85 -3.01
CA ASP A 194 -27.51 14.66 -3.48
C ASP A 194 -26.78 14.99 -4.80
N PRO A 195 -25.43 15.03 -4.81
CA PRO A 195 -24.67 15.31 -6.02
C PRO A 195 -24.91 14.30 -7.14
N ASN A 196 -25.30 13.05 -6.82
CA ASN A 196 -25.53 11.99 -7.81
C ASN A 196 -26.76 12.23 -8.70
N SER A 197 -27.65 13.16 -8.32
CA SER A 197 -28.81 13.55 -9.14
C SER A 197 -28.44 14.39 -10.37
N ARG A 198 -27.20 14.90 -10.44
CA ARG A 198 -26.70 15.75 -11.52
C ARG A 198 -25.74 14.96 -12.41
N ASN A 199 -25.55 15.44 -13.64
CA ASN A 199 -24.51 14.91 -14.52
C ASN A 199 -23.14 15.45 -14.11
N LEU A 200 -22.52 14.82 -13.11
CA LEU A 200 -21.20 15.20 -12.59
C LEU A 200 -20.10 15.06 -13.66
N VAL A 201 -20.26 14.13 -14.59
CA VAL A 201 -19.34 13.93 -15.72
C VAL A 201 -19.24 15.19 -16.57
N ALA A 202 -20.36 15.85 -16.88
CA ALA A 202 -20.38 17.07 -17.68
C ALA A 202 -19.65 18.25 -16.99
N GLU A 203 -19.56 18.25 -15.66
CA GLU A 203 -18.84 19.27 -14.91
C GLU A 203 -17.33 19.10 -15.07
N VAL A 204 -16.83 17.87 -14.93
CA VAL A 204 -15.38 17.58 -14.85
C VAL A 204 -14.74 17.26 -16.20
N SER A 205 -15.51 16.83 -17.19
CA SER A 205 -15.00 16.50 -18.53
C SER A 205 -14.40 17.73 -19.22
N VAL A 206 -13.32 17.54 -19.99
CA VAL A 206 -12.74 18.56 -20.86
C VAL A 206 -13.80 19.18 -21.78
N LYS A 207 -13.65 20.47 -22.06
CA LYS A 207 -14.63 21.22 -22.88
C LYS A 207 -14.31 21.16 -24.38
N SER A 208 -13.08 20.83 -24.73
CA SER A 208 -12.63 20.72 -26.12
C SER A 208 -11.61 19.59 -26.27
N PRO A 209 -11.55 18.92 -27.43
CA PRO A 209 -10.54 17.90 -27.69
C PRO A 209 -9.10 18.41 -27.52
N ALA A 210 -8.24 17.56 -26.97
CA ALA A 210 -6.81 17.81 -26.80
C ALA A 210 -5.99 16.59 -27.23
N ILE A 211 -4.81 16.83 -27.81
CA ILE A 211 -3.90 15.75 -28.23
C ILE A 211 -2.64 15.79 -27.36
N TYR A 212 -2.24 14.62 -26.87
CA TYR A 212 -1.03 14.41 -26.10
C TYR A 212 -0.16 13.40 -26.83
N SER A 213 0.96 13.86 -27.36
CA SER A 213 1.89 13.02 -28.12
C SER A 213 2.99 12.44 -27.21
N PRO A 214 3.46 11.21 -27.48
CA PRO A 214 4.56 10.59 -26.76
C PRO A 214 5.91 11.22 -27.14
N ASP A 215 6.98 10.91 -26.39
CA ASP A 215 8.35 11.20 -26.83
C ASP A 215 8.62 10.46 -28.16
N PRO A 216 9.11 11.13 -29.21
CA PRO A 216 9.42 10.51 -30.50
C PRO A 216 10.33 9.27 -30.43
N LYS A 217 11.16 9.14 -29.38
CA LYS A 217 12.08 8.00 -29.18
C LYS A 217 11.37 6.71 -28.79
N VAL A 218 10.20 6.81 -28.13
CA VAL A 218 9.42 5.64 -27.68
C VAL A 218 8.14 5.45 -28.49
N ALA A 219 7.83 6.37 -29.41
CA ALA A 219 6.61 6.36 -30.20
C ALA A 219 6.42 5.05 -30.99
N ILE A 220 5.28 4.39 -30.79
CA ILE A 220 4.90 3.17 -31.51
C ILE A 220 4.18 3.57 -32.79
N LYS A 221 4.70 3.13 -33.93
CA LYS A 221 4.10 3.41 -35.25
C LYS A 221 3.34 2.20 -35.77
N GLY A 222 2.20 2.46 -36.42
CA GLY A 222 1.46 1.47 -37.18
C GLY A 222 2.09 1.18 -38.56
N PRO A 223 1.51 0.23 -39.32
CA PRO A 223 1.95 -0.09 -40.68
C PRO A 223 1.85 1.09 -41.66
N ASP A 224 1.00 2.07 -41.35
CA ASP A 224 0.80 3.34 -42.08
C ASP A 224 1.89 4.39 -41.78
N GLY A 225 2.86 4.08 -40.92
CA GLY A 225 3.93 4.99 -40.50
C GLY A 225 3.50 6.08 -39.52
N LYS A 226 2.22 6.12 -39.13
CA LYS A 226 1.68 7.05 -38.13
C LYS A 226 1.84 6.48 -36.72
N VAL A 227 1.99 7.36 -35.74
CA VAL A 227 1.96 6.97 -34.32
C VAL A 227 0.59 6.38 -34.00
N LEU A 228 0.55 5.28 -33.26
CA LEU A 228 -0.70 4.69 -32.78
C LEU A 228 -1.48 5.73 -31.97
N ARG A 229 -2.77 5.87 -32.27
CA ARG A 229 -3.64 6.83 -31.60
C ARG A 229 -4.76 6.14 -30.84
N VAL A 230 -4.87 6.49 -29.56
CA VAL A 230 -6.02 6.12 -28.72
C VAL A 230 -6.92 7.34 -28.56
N LEU A 231 -8.21 7.18 -28.84
CA LEU A 231 -9.23 8.16 -28.49
C LEU A 231 -9.67 7.91 -27.05
N ALA A 232 -9.45 8.86 -26.16
CA ALA A 232 -9.84 8.80 -24.76
C ALA A 232 -11.11 9.65 -24.54
N VAL A 233 -12.23 9.02 -24.25
CA VAL A 233 -13.47 9.72 -23.85
C VAL A 233 -13.33 10.08 -22.37
N ASP A 234 -13.24 11.38 -22.11
CA ASP A 234 -13.08 11.91 -20.76
C ASP A 234 -14.44 11.98 -20.06
N VAL A 235 -14.68 11.00 -19.19
CA VAL A 235 -15.84 10.99 -18.29
C VAL A 235 -15.47 11.42 -16.86
N GLY A 236 -14.31 12.04 -16.65
CA GLY A 236 -13.71 12.37 -15.35
C GLY A 236 -12.26 11.86 -15.22
N MET A 237 -11.48 12.02 -16.27
CA MET A 237 -10.20 11.38 -16.52
C MET A 237 -9.11 11.84 -15.55
N LYS A 238 -8.49 10.88 -14.86
CA LYS A 238 -7.24 11.13 -14.13
C LYS A 238 -6.09 11.36 -15.10
N ASN A 239 -5.33 12.43 -14.86
CA ASN A 239 -4.16 12.79 -15.66
C ASN A 239 -3.12 11.67 -15.80
N ASN A 240 -3.04 10.75 -14.83
CA ASN A 240 -2.07 9.66 -14.91
C ASN A 240 -2.38 8.65 -16.02
N GLN A 241 -3.65 8.51 -16.45
CA GLN A 241 -4.01 7.67 -17.59
C GLN A 241 -3.34 8.18 -18.88
N ILE A 242 -3.29 9.50 -19.08
CA ILE A 242 -2.57 10.12 -20.21
C ILE A 242 -1.09 9.74 -20.14
N ARG A 243 -0.46 9.86 -18.96
CA ARG A 243 0.96 9.52 -18.75
C ARG A 243 1.24 8.04 -19.01
N CYS A 244 0.37 7.14 -18.58
CA CYS A 244 0.52 5.70 -18.80
C CYS A 244 0.55 5.36 -20.29
N PHE A 245 -0.28 6.01 -21.10
CA PHE A 245 -0.30 5.85 -22.56
C PHE A 245 0.91 6.50 -23.26
N THR A 246 1.20 7.77 -22.97
CA THR A 246 2.26 8.51 -23.66
C THR A 246 3.65 7.97 -23.32
N LYS A 247 3.88 7.50 -22.08
CA LYS A 247 5.11 6.80 -21.67
C LYS A 247 5.33 5.52 -22.47
N ARG A 248 4.26 4.89 -22.95
CA ARG A 248 4.29 3.67 -23.78
C ARG A 248 4.28 3.96 -25.28
N GLY A 249 4.51 5.21 -25.69
CA GLY A 249 4.66 5.54 -27.11
C GLY A 249 3.37 5.72 -27.88
N VAL A 250 2.24 5.89 -27.21
CA VAL A 250 0.93 6.07 -27.86
C VAL A 250 0.50 7.54 -27.79
N GLU A 251 -0.06 8.05 -28.88
CA GLU A 251 -0.70 9.36 -28.90
C GLU A 251 -2.12 9.26 -28.35
N VAL A 252 -2.49 10.16 -27.44
CA VAL A 252 -3.82 10.17 -26.82
C VAL A 252 -4.57 11.40 -27.28
N LYS A 253 -5.72 11.20 -27.91
CA LYS A 253 -6.68 12.26 -28.20
C LYS A 253 -7.79 12.22 -27.17
N VAL A 254 -7.73 13.12 -26.19
CA VAL A 254 -8.75 13.27 -25.15
C VAL A 254 -9.92 14.08 -25.71
N VAL A 255 -11.14 13.60 -25.53
CA VAL A 255 -12.36 14.26 -26.03
C VAL A 255 -13.42 14.39 -24.94
N PRO A 256 -14.32 15.38 -25.04
CA PRO A 256 -15.44 15.51 -24.10
C PRO A 256 -16.29 14.24 -24.01
N TRP A 257 -16.94 14.03 -22.87
CA TRP A 257 -17.79 12.87 -22.57
C TRP A 257 -18.90 12.65 -23.63
N ASP A 258 -19.41 13.74 -24.20
CA ASP A 258 -20.46 13.79 -25.21
C ASP A 258 -19.92 13.95 -26.64
N PHE A 259 -18.64 13.67 -26.88
CA PHE A 259 -18.07 13.66 -28.22
C PHE A 259 -18.67 12.55 -29.10
N ASP A 260 -18.94 12.86 -30.37
CA ASP A 260 -19.43 11.88 -31.33
C ASP A 260 -18.26 11.10 -31.98
N PHE A 261 -17.81 10.08 -31.26
CA PHE A 261 -16.78 9.15 -31.74
C PHE A 261 -17.30 8.12 -32.75
N ILE A 262 -18.60 8.06 -33.02
CA ILE A 262 -19.15 7.22 -34.10
C ILE A 262 -18.93 7.89 -35.45
N ALA A 263 -19.07 9.21 -35.51
CA ALA A 263 -18.80 9.99 -36.72
C ALA A 263 -17.30 10.20 -36.99
N ASN A 264 -16.42 9.88 -36.03
CA ASN A 264 -14.97 10.07 -36.15
C ASN A 264 -14.24 8.72 -36.17
N HIS A 265 -13.43 8.49 -37.20
CA HIS A 265 -12.67 7.24 -37.36
C HIS A 265 -11.15 7.43 -37.27
N ASP A 266 -10.68 8.62 -36.89
CA ASP A 266 -9.25 8.95 -36.86
C ASP A 266 -8.60 8.54 -35.53
N TYR A 267 -8.66 7.24 -35.21
CA TYR A 267 -8.01 6.60 -34.07
C TYR A 267 -7.99 5.06 -34.21
N ASP A 268 -7.05 4.41 -33.52
CA ASP A 268 -6.80 2.97 -33.61
C ASP A 268 -7.42 2.16 -32.45
N GLY A 269 -7.69 2.80 -31.30
CA GLY A 269 -8.34 2.19 -30.14
C GLY A 269 -9.19 3.18 -29.35
N LEU A 270 -10.27 2.71 -28.74
CA LEU A 270 -11.16 3.51 -27.90
C LEU A 270 -10.90 3.26 -26.41
N PHE A 271 -10.70 4.31 -25.66
CA PHE A 271 -10.54 4.28 -24.21
C PHE A 271 -11.60 5.13 -23.53
N ILE A 272 -12.16 4.66 -22.41
CA ILE A 272 -13.14 5.38 -21.61
C ILE A 272 -12.59 5.49 -20.18
N SER A 273 -12.42 6.73 -19.71
CA SER A 273 -11.74 7.00 -18.44
C SER A 273 -12.60 6.65 -17.22
N ASN A 274 -12.00 6.83 -16.04
CA ASN A 274 -12.73 6.91 -14.77
C ASN A 274 -13.60 8.17 -14.69
N GLY A 275 -14.43 8.27 -13.65
CA GLY A 275 -15.22 9.47 -13.39
C GLY A 275 -16.21 9.38 -12.22
N PRO A 276 -16.90 10.50 -11.92
CA PRO A 276 -17.87 10.61 -10.84
C PRO A 276 -19.31 10.28 -11.25
N GLY A 277 -20.14 10.00 -10.25
CA GLY A 277 -21.60 10.01 -10.35
C GLY A 277 -22.24 8.69 -10.76
N ASP A 278 -23.56 8.75 -10.99
CA ASP A 278 -24.35 7.61 -11.43
C ASP A 278 -24.11 7.35 -12.94
N PRO A 279 -23.66 6.15 -13.34
CA PRO A 279 -23.41 5.85 -14.75
C PRO A 279 -24.67 5.98 -15.63
N THR A 280 -25.88 5.77 -15.08
CA THR A 280 -27.14 5.76 -15.84
C THR A 280 -27.53 7.14 -16.39
N VAL A 281 -26.96 8.22 -15.86
CA VAL A 281 -27.24 9.60 -16.32
C VAL A 281 -26.43 9.97 -17.56
N VAL A 282 -25.40 9.20 -17.93
CA VAL A 282 -24.46 9.48 -19.03
C VAL A 282 -24.96 8.91 -20.37
N LYS A 283 -26.24 9.14 -20.69
CA LYS A 283 -26.96 8.50 -21.80
C LYS A 283 -26.30 8.64 -23.18
N PRO A 284 -25.87 9.85 -23.62
CA PRO A 284 -25.21 10.01 -24.93
C PRO A 284 -23.99 9.09 -25.12
N THR A 285 -23.16 8.94 -24.09
CA THR A 285 -21.97 8.10 -24.14
C THR A 285 -22.34 6.62 -24.20
N ILE A 286 -23.31 6.18 -23.39
CA ILE A 286 -23.82 4.79 -23.39
C ILE A 286 -24.34 4.40 -24.77
N GLU A 287 -25.20 5.24 -25.37
CA GLU A 287 -25.80 4.96 -26.67
C GLU A 287 -24.76 4.85 -27.79
N ARG A 288 -23.73 5.71 -27.75
CA ARG A 288 -22.61 5.65 -28.71
C ARG A 288 -21.71 4.44 -28.45
N LEU A 289 -21.42 4.12 -27.20
CA LEU A 289 -20.67 2.90 -26.86
C LEU A 289 -21.41 1.65 -27.34
N ALA A 290 -22.73 1.58 -27.17
CA ALA A 290 -23.53 0.45 -27.65
C ALA A 290 -23.41 0.28 -29.18
N LYS A 291 -23.45 1.39 -29.93
CA LYS A 291 -23.21 1.38 -31.38
C LYS A 291 -21.78 0.91 -31.71
N GLN A 292 -20.78 1.38 -30.98
CA GLN A 292 -19.38 1.04 -31.18
C GLN A 292 -19.06 -0.43 -30.88
N LEU A 293 -19.59 -0.97 -29.77
CA LEU A 293 -19.44 -2.38 -29.41
C LEU A 293 -20.11 -3.30 -30.43
N LYS A 294 -21.26 -2.88 -30.99
CA LYS A 294 -21.94 -3.60 -32.07
C LYS A 294 -21.21 -3.52 -33.41
N ALA A 295 -20.56 -2.40 -33.72
CA ALA A 295 -19.82 -2.20 -34.97
C ALA A 295 -18.60 -3.11 -35.08
N ALA A 296 -18.00 -3.51 -33.95
CA ALA A 296 -16.92 -4.48 -33.91
C ALA A 296 -15.72 -4.16 -34.83
N ASP A 297 -15.26 -2.91 -34.83
CA ASP A 297 -14.19 -2.45 -35.74
C ASP A 297 -12.89 -2.00 -35.04
N ARG A 298 -12.91 -1.68 -33.74
CA ARG A 298 -11.71 -1.25 -32.98
C ARG A 298 -11.70 -1.77 -31.54
N PRO A 299 -10.53 -2.03 -30.91
CA PRO A 299 -10.42 -2.39 -29.50
C PRO A 299 -11.00 -1.33 -28.55
N VAL A 300 -11.51 -1.78 -27.41
CA VAL A 300 -12.15 -0.93 -26.40
C VAL A 300 -11.66 -1.27 -25.00
N PHE A 301 -11.24 -0.25 -24.23
CA PHE A 301 -10.85 -0.39 -22.83
C PHE A 301 -11.55 0.65 -21.94
N GLY A 302 -12.20 0.19 -20.86
CA GLY A 302 -12.87 1.05 -19.87
C GLY A 302 -12.27 0.94 -18.47
N ILE A 303 -12.14 2.06 -17.76
CA ILE A 303 -11.68 2.13 -16.36
C ILE A 303 -12.76 2.74 -15.47
N CYS A 304 -13.06 2.13 -14.32
CA CYS A 304 -13.98 2.61 -13.30
C CYS A 304 -15.36 3.00 -13.87
N LEU A 305 -15.69 4.28 -14.02
CA LEU A 305 -16.92 4.71 -14.68
C LEU A 305 -16.99 4.20 -16.13
N GLY A 306 -15.87 4.19 -16.86
CA GLY A 306 -15.81 3.60 -18.20
C GLY A 306 -16.13 2.11 -18.24
N HIS A 307 -15.79 1.36 -17.19
CA HIS A 307 -16.22 -0.03 -17.03
C HIS A 307 -17.75 -0.15 -16.90
N GLN A 308 -18.34 0.69 -16.04
CA GLN A 308 -19.79 0.72 -15.82
C GLN A 308 -20.56 1.14 -17.09
N LEU A 309 -20.07 2.16 -17.80
CA LEU A 309 -20.67 2.63 -19.06
C LEU A 309 -20.58 1.56 -20.16
N MET A 310 -19.47 0.83 -20.25
CA MET A 310 -19.32 -0.25 -21.20
C MET A 310 -20.24 -1.45 -20.87
N ALA A 311 -20.44 -1.75 -19.59
CA ALA A 311 -21.41 -2.76 -19.15
C ALA A 311 -22.86 -2.36 -19.46
N LEU A 312 -23.25 -1.11 -19.19
CA LEU A 312 -24.57 -0.60 -19.57
C LEU A 312 -24.76 -0.62 -21.10
N ALA A 313 -23.71 -0.27 -21.85
CA ALA A 313 -23.72 -0.29 -23.32
C ALA A 313 -23.82 -1.71 -23.92
N SER A 314 -23.35 -2.74 -23.21
CA SER A 314 -23.55 -4.13 -23.62
C SER A 314 -24.97 -4.63 -23.33
N GLY A 315 -25.68 -4.00 -22.40
CA GLY A 315 -27.04 -4.35 -21.98
C GLY A 315 -27.14 -4.85 -20.53
N ALA A 316 -26.03 -4.82 -19.77
CA ALA A 316 -26.02 -5.14 -18.35
C ALA A 316 -26.61 -4.00 -17.51
N GLN A 317 -26.74 -4.22 -16.21
CA GLN A 317 -27.24 -3.25 -15.23
C GLN A 317 -26.14 -2.86 -14.22
N THR A 318 -26.32 -1.70 -13.60
CA THR A 318 -25.49 -1.23 -12.48
C THR A 318 -26.35 -1.00 -11.24
N LYS A 319 -25.73 -1.11 -10.06
CA LYS A 319 -26.37 -0.88 -8.76
C LYS A 319 -25.53 0.02 -7.88
N LYS A 320 -26.19 0.92 -7.12
CA LYS A 320 -25.51 1.70 -6.07
C LYS A 320 -25.11 0.77 -4.94
N MET A 321 -23.84 0.81 -4.56
CA MET A 321 -23.30 0.08 -3.43
C MET A 321 -23.67 0.79 -2.13
N LEU A 322 -23.71 0.06 -1.01
CA LEU A 322 -24.06 0.64 0.29
C LEU A 322 -23.15 1.84 0.62
N PHE A 323 -21.83 1.62 0.63
CA PHE A 323 -20.84 2.66 0.87
C PHE A 323 -19.73 2.72 -0.18
N GLY A 324 -19.73 1.84 -1.19
CA GLY A 324 -18.74 1.80 -2.28
C GLY A 324 -17.34 1.31 -1.88
N ASN A 325 -16.49 1.06 -2.88
CA ASN A 325 -15.10 0.68 -2.67
C ASN A 325 -14.19 1.90 -2.86
N ARG A 326 -13.52 2.31 -1.78
CA ARG A 326 -12.70 3.53 -1.71
C ARG A 326 -11.44 3.28 -0.88
N GLY A 327 -10.30 3.11 -1.54
CA GLY A 327 -9.06 2.74 -0.85
C GLY A 327 -7.95 2.31 -1.79
N HIS A 328 -6.75 2.15 -1.22
CA HIS A 328 -5.55 1.72 -1.96
C HIS A 328 -5.19 0.26 -1.70
N ASN A 329 -6.02 -0.45 -0.94
CA ASN A 329 -5.72 -1.77 -0.39
C ASN A 329 -6.77 -2.83 -0.77
N ILE A 330 -7.44 -2.65 -1.90
CA ILE A 330 -8.60 -3.47 -2.27
C ILE A 330 -8.14 -4.66 -3.13
N PRO A 331 -8.35 -5.91 -2.68
CA PRO A 331 -7.90 -7.08 -3.40
C PRO A 331 -8.85 -7.50 -4.52
N CYS A 332 -8.31 -7.59 -5.74
CA CYS A 332 -9.02 -8.03 -6.93
C CYS A 332 -8.40 -9.31 -7.47
N THR A 333 -9.18 -10.38 -7.55
CA THR A 333 -8.75 -11.65 -8.15
C THR A 333 -9.05 -11.64 -9.64
N ASN A 334 -8.04 -11.85 -10.46
CA ASN A 334 -8.19 -12.11 -11.90
C ASN A 334 -8.75 -13.53 -12.08
N MET A 335 -9.91 -13.65 -12.72
CA MET A 335 -10.62 -14.92 -12.85
C MET A 335 -9.98 -15.87 -13.87
N HIS A 336 -9.17 -15.35 -14.81
CA HIS A 336 -8.44 -16.15 -15.79
C HIS A 336 -7.16 -16.76 -15.21
N THR A 337 -6.40 -15.97 -14.44
CA THR A 337 -5.11 -16.40 -13.89
C THR A 337 -5.18 -16.91 -12.44
N GLY A 338 -6.23 -16.57 -11.70
CA GLY A 338 -6.34 -16.83 -10.27
C GLY A 338 -5.42 -15.97 -9.39
N ARG A 339 -4.68 -15.03 -9.97
CA ARG A 339 -3.83 -14.09 -9.22
C ARG A 339 -4.67 -12.99 -8.59
N CYS A 340 -4.32 -12.64 -7.36
CA CYS A 340 -4.89 -11.51 -6.65
C CYS A 340 -3.94 -10.31 -6.69
N TYR A 341 -4.49 -9.15 -7.05
CA TYR A 341 -3.79 -7.87 -7.11
C TYR A 341 -4.35 -6.93 -6.06
N ILE A 342 -3.51 -6.06 -5.50
CA ILE A 342 -3.97 -4.95 -4.66
C ILE A 342 -4.21 -3.76 -5.56
N THR A 343 -5.37 -3.13 -5.42
CA THR A 343 -5.84 -2.10 -6.35
C THR A 343 -6.28 -0.83 -5.63
N SER A 344 -6.12 0.30 -6.33
CA SER A 344 -6.70 1.58 -5.96
C SER A 344 -8.09 1.70 -6.57
N GLN A 345 -9.09 2.02 -5.74
CA GLN A 345 -10.48 2.15 -6.16
C GLN A 345 -11.15 3.38 -5.56
N ASN A 346 -12.06 3.97 -6.33
CA ASN A 346 -12.93 5.04 -5.87
C ASN A 346 -14.25 5.02 -6.65
N HIS A 347 -15.19 4.15 -6.24
CA HIS A 347 -16.50 4.08 -6.89
C HIS A 347 -17.64 3.74 -5.91
N GLY A 348 -18.83 4.26 -6.21
CA GLY A 348 -20.06 4.01 -5.44
C GLY A 348 -21.08 3.10 -6.13
N TYR A 349 -20.81 2.68 -7.36
CA TYR A 349 -21.69 1.83 -8.17
C TYR A 349 -20.92 0.61 -8.65
N ALA A 350 -21.58 -0.52 -8.84
CA ALA A 350 -20.98 -1.74 -9.37
C ALA A 350 -21.87 -2.36 -10.45
N VAL A 351 -21.27 -3.12 -11.36
CA VAL A 351 -21.98 -3.87 -12.40
C VAL A 351 -22.65 -5.10 -11.79
N ASP A 352 -23.87 -5.39 -12.22
CA ASP A 352 -24.59 -6.62 -11.88
C ASP A 352 -24.28 -7.73 -12.89
N VAL A 353 -23.38 -8.63 -12.49
CA VAL A 353 -22.90 -9.76 -13.28
C VAL A 353 -24.03 -10.65 -13.79
N ALA A 354 -25.09 -10.82 -12.99
CA ALA A 354 -26.23 -11.66 -13.35
C ALA A 354 -26.98 -11.16 -14.60
N THR A 355 -26.75 -9.90 -14.97
CA THR A 355 -27.36 -9.25 -16.13
C THR A 355 -26.43 -9.16 -17.34
N LEU A 356 -25.21 -9.69 -17.26
CA LEU A 356 -24.29 -9.67 -18.38
C LEU A 356 -24.85 -10.48 -19.57
N PRO A 357 -24.86 -9.90 -20.78
CA PRO A 357 -25.31 -10.59 -21.97
C PRO A 357 -24.32 -11.68 -22.42
N ALA A 358 -24.78 -12.61 -23.26
CA ALA A 358 -23.92 -13.63 -23.84
C ALA A 358 -22.72 -13.01 -24.60
N GLY A 359 -21.55 -13.62 -24.45
CA GLY A 359 -20.28 -13.13 -25.02
C GLY A 359 -19.45 -12.26 -24.07
N TRP A 360 -19.99 -11.91 -22.91
CA TRP A 360 -19.26 -11.25 -21.82
C TRP A 360 -19.11 -12.17 -20.62
N GLU A 361 -17.98 -12.04 -19.94
CA GLU A 361 -17.70 -12.77 -18.70
C GLU A 361 -16.99 -11.87 -17.68
N GLU A 362 -17.02 -12.28 -16.41
CA GLU A 362 -16.27 -11.62 -15.36
C GLU A 362 -14.77 -11.78 -15.58
N TYR A 363 -14.06 -10.65 -15.46
CA TYR A 363 -12.62 -10.62 -15.62
C TYR A 363 -11.90 -10.52 -14.27
N PHE A 364 -12.37 -9.62 -13.41
CA PHE A 364 -11.88 -9.46 -12.05
C PHE A 364 -13.04 -9.46 -11.06
N VAL A 365 -12.79 -9.99 -9.86
CA VAL A 365 -13.74 -10.02 -8.75
C VAL A 365 -13.08 -9.54 -7.47
N ASN A 366 -13.81 -8.74 -6.70
CA ASN A 366 -13.37 -8.27 -5.39
C ASN A 366 -13.32 -9.45 -4.41
N ALA A 367 -12.15 -9.69 -3.81
CA ALA A 367 -11.98 -10.86 -2.94
C ALA A 367 -12.62 -10.69 -1.55
N ASN A 368 -13.07 -9.48 -1.18
CA ASN A 368 -13.70 -9.20 0.11
C ASN A 368 -15.22 -9.28 0.08
N ASP A 369 -15.86 -8.75 -0.96
CA ASP A 369 -17.33 -8.64 -1.03
C ASP A 369 -17.96 -9.30 -2.27
N GLY A 370 -17.14 -9.81 -3.20
CA GLY A 370 -17.59 -10.46 -4.42
C GLY A 370 -18.19 -9.52 -5.46
N SER A 371 -18.03 -8.19 -5.34
CA SER A 371 -18.46 -7.27 -6.40
C SER A 371 -17.63 -7.48 -7.68
N ASN A 372 -18.25 -7.19 -8.82
CA ASN A 372 -17.54 -7.23 -10.09
C ASN A 372 -16.48 -6.13 -10.13
N GLU A 373 -15.28 -6.50 -10.58
CA GLU A 373 -14.13 -5.61 -10.69
C GLU A 373 -13.61 -5.48 -12.13
N GLY A 374 -14.33 -6.09 -13.09
CA GLY A 374 -14.00 -6.06 -14.50
C GLY A 374 -14.79 -7.05 -15.32
N ILE A 375 -14.94 -6.75 -16.60
CA ILE A 375 -15.58 -7.63 -17.60
C ILE A 375 -14.72 -7.71 -18.85
N ILE A 376 -14.79 -8.83 -19.53
CA ILE A 376 -14.05 -9.12 -20.76
C ILE A 376 -14.95 -9.81 -21.77
N HIS A 377 -14.78 -9.49 -23.05
CA HIS A 377 -15.50 -10.17 -24.13
C HIS A 377 -14.76 -11.45 -24.53
N THR A 378 -15.51 -12.54 -24.76
CA THR A 378 -14.92 -13.87 -24.98
C THR A 378 -14.18 -14.00 -26.32
N THR A 379 -14.52 -13.16 -27.30
CA THR A 379 -13.97 -13.24 -28.68
C THR A 379 -13.49 -11.91 -29.27
N LEU A 380 -13.73 -10.78 -28.61
CA LEU A 380 -13.45 -9.44 -29.15
C LEU A 380 -12.43 -8.75 -28.23
N PRO A 381 -11.65 -7.79 -28.76
CA PRO A 381 -10.68 -7.02 -28.00
C PRO A 381 -11.29 -5.97 -27.07
N TYR A 382 -12.27 -6.39 -26.26
CA TYR A 382 -12.98 -5.56 -25.29
C TYR A 382 -12.74 -6.07 -23.89
N PHE A 383 -12.27 -5.18 -23.03
CA PHE A 383 -12.21 -5.45 -21.61
C PHE A 383 -12.33 -4.16 -20.83
N SER A 384 -12.63 -4.28 -19.55
CA SER A 384 -12.67 -3.14 -18.65
C SER A 384 -12.43 -3.58 -17.22
N VAL A 385 -12.03 -2.63 -16.38
CA VAL A 385 -11.78 -2.86 -14.96
C VAL A 385 -12.43 -1.76 -14.13
N GLN A 386 -12.95 -2.11 -12.97
CA GLN A 386 -13.63 -1.19 -12.06
C GLN A 386 -12.66 -0.38 -11.19
N PHE A 387 -11.48 -0.94 -10.92
CA PHE A 387 -10.38 -0.26 -10.24
C PHE A 387 -9.58 0.65 -11.18
N HIS A 388 -8.55 1.33 -10.65
CA HIS A 388 -7.73 2.31 -11.35
C HIS A 388 -6.29 1.80 -11.57
N PRO A 389 -6.00 1.13 -12.70
CA PRO A 389 -4.65 0.68 -13.06
C PRO A 389 -3.61 1.79 -13.09
N GLU A 390 -4.02 3.02 -13.39
CA GLU A 390 -3.16 4.20 -13.36
C GLU A 390 -2.77 4.63 -11.95
N SER A 391 -3.48 4.14 -10.92
CA SER A 391 -3.23 4.47 -9.51
C SER A 391 -3.16 5.99 -9.26
N THR A 392 -2.17 6.49 -8.52
CA THR A 392 -1.97 7.91 -8.22
C THR A 392 -3.23 8.53 -7.59
N PRO A 393 -3.54 8.17 -6.33
CA PRO A 393 -2.69 7.40 -5.42
C PRO A 393 -2.94 5.88 -5.42
N GLY A 394 -2.02 5.11 -4.86
CA GLY A 394 -2.16 3.66 -4.66
C GLY A 394 -1.20 2.76 -5.46
N PRO A 395 -1.33 1.43 -5.31
CA PRO A 395 -0.36 0.45 -5.77
C PRO A 395 -0.34 0.25 -7.29
N TRP A 396 0.85 0.27 -7.90
CA TRP A 396 1.03 0.20 -9.36
C TRP A 396 0.89 -1.21 -9.96
N ASP A 397 0.37 -2.17 -9.20
CA ASP A 397 0.42 -3.61 -9.49
C ASP A 397 -0.30 -4.03 -10.77
N THR A 398 -1.22 -3.18 -11.27
CA THR A 398 -2.08 -3.47 -12.43
C THR A 398 -1.81 -2.58 -13.65
N GLU A 399 -0.75 -1.77 -13.63
CA GLU A 399 -0.39 -0.87 -14.75
C GLU A 399 -0.19 -1.62 -16.09
N GLY A 400 0.15 -2.92 -16.03
CA GLY A 400 0.28 -3.81 -17.20
C GLY A 400 -0.98 -3.94 -18.06
N LEU A 401 -2.15 -3.53 -17.55
CA LEU A 401 -3.39 -3.48 -18.35
C LEU A 401 -3.33 -2.44 -19.48
N PHE A 402 -2.55 -1.37 -19.32
CA PHE A 402 -2.27 -0.44 -20.42
C PHE A 402 -1.43 -1.12 -21.51
N ASP A 403 -0.42 -1.91 -21.13
CA ASP A 403 0.39 -2.68 -22.08
C ASP A 403 -0.48 -3.67 -22.87
N ARG A 404 -1.40 -4.37 -22.18
CA ARG A 404 -2.36 -5.29 -22.80
C ARG A 404 -3.26 -4.59 -23.84
N PHE A 405 -3.79 -3.42 -23.52
CA PHE A 405 -4.65 -2.68 -24.44
C PHE A 405 -3.88 -2.17 -25.66
N ILE A 406 -2.69 -1.60 -25.45
CA ILE A 406 -1.85 -1.07 -26.53
C ILE A 406 -1.42 -2.20 -27.47
N GLU A 407 -1.06 -3.36 -26.91
CA GLU A 407 -0.73 -4.54 -27.71
C GLU A 407 -1.92 -4.98 -28.56
N SER A 408 -3.12 -5.02 -28.00
CA SER A 408 -4.34 -5.34 -28.74
C SER A 408 -4.62 -4.36 -29.88
N VAL A 409 -4.45 -3.06 -29.64
CA VAL A 409 -4.56 -2.01 -30.68
C VAL A 409 -3.53 -2.23 -31.79
N ARG A 410 -2.28 -2.49 -31.43
CA ARG A 410 -1.19 -2.75 -32.38
C ARG A 410 -1.49 -3.97 -33.25
N GLU A 411 -1.93 -5.07 -32.65
CA GLU A 411 -2.25 -6.31 -33.35
C GLU A 411 -3.45 -6.15 -34.29
N CYS A 412 -4.52 -5.49 -33.83
CA CYS A 412 -5.69 -5.24 -34.68
C CYS A 412 -5.34 -4.33 -35.86
N LYS A 413 -4.55 -3.28 -35.63
CA LYS A 413 -4.09 -2.38 -36.70
C LYS A 413 -3.19 -3.11 -37.71
N ALA A 414 -2.26 -3.94 -37.23
CA ALA A 414 -1.39 -4.73 -38.09
C ALA A 414 -2.17 -5.77 -38.92
N ALA A 415 -3.20 -6.38 -38.34
CA ALA A 415 -4.04 -7.37 -39.00
C ALA A 415 -5.11 -6.76 -39.93
N GLY A 416 -5.40 -5.46 -39.80
CA GLY A 416 -6.50 -4.78 -40.50
C GLY A 416 -7.90 -5.27 -40.09
N LYS A 417 -8.02 -5.97 -38.97
CA LYS A 417 -9.25 -6.53 -38.41
C LYS A 417 -9.12 -6.75 -36.91
N LEU A 418 -10.25 -6.94 -36.22
CA LEU A 418 -10.20 -7.30 -34.81
C LEU A 418 -9.57 -8.67 -34.58
N VAL A 419 -8.65 -8.70 -33.62
CA VAL A 419 -7.98 -9.90 -33.12
C VAL A 419 -8.45 -10.12 -31.67
N PRO A 420 -8.88 -11.34 -31.28
CA PRO A 420 -9.24 -11.63 -29.90
C PRO A 420 -8.08 -11.36 -28.94
N LEU A 421 -8.38 -10.98 -27.70
CA LEU A 421 -7.34 -10.79 -26.68
C LEU A 421 -6.56 -12.07 -26.45
N LYS A 422 -5.25 -11.96 -26.29
CA LYS A 422 -4.41 -13.07 -25.86
C LYS A 422 -4.92 -13.60 -24.52
N LYS A 423 -5.09 -14.92 -24.46
CA LYS A 423 -5.40 -15.62 -23.21
C LYS A 423 -4.23 -15.46 -22.26
N GLU A 424 -4.53 -15.12 -21.02
CA GLU A 424 -3.53 -15.05 -19.98
C GLU A 424 -3.16 -16.47 -19.52
N GLU A 425 -1.88 -16.70 -19.31
CA GLU A 425 -1.42 -17.97 -18.78
C GLU A 425 -1.71 -18.02 -17.28
N ARG A 426 -2.43 -19.06 -16.86
CA ARG A 426 -2.62 -19.34 -15.45
C ARG A 426 -1.29 -19.86 -14.88
N PRO A 427 -0.70 -19.22 -13.87
CA PRO A 427 0.48 -19.74 -13.21
C PRO A 427 0.22 -21.18 -12.74
N VAL A 428 1.20 -22.08 -12.94
CA VAL A 428 1.11 -23.44 -12.42
C VAL A 428 1.07 -23.36 -10.90
N ALA A 429 -0.08 -23.69 -10.31
CA ALA A 429 -0.23 -23.67 -8.87
C ALA A 429 0.71 -24.72 -8.24
N ALA A 430 1.56 -24.28 -7.31
CA ALA A 430 2.38 -25.20 -6.55
C ALA A 430 1.47 -26.17 -5.77
N PRO A 431 1.74 -27.49 -5.81
CA PRO A 431 0.89 -28.45 -5.13
C PRO A 431 0.92 -28.19 -3.62
N ARG A 432 -0.26 -28.19 -2.99
CA ARG A 432 -0.40 -28.03 -1.54
C ARG A 432 0.37 -29.14 -0.81
N LEU A 433 1.24 -28.75 0.11
CA LEU A 433 2.01 -29.68 0.92
C LEU A 433 1.13 -30.18 2.07
N ARG A 434 1.10 -31.49 2.29
CA ARG A 434 0.37 -32.13 3.39
C ARG A 434 1.30 -33.01 4.22
N PRO A 435 2.34 -32.43 4.85
CA PRO A 435 3.23 -33.19 5.74
C PRO A 435 2.42 -33.70 6.94
N ARG A 436 2.73 -34.91 7.43
CA ARG A 436 2.10 -35.46 8.63
C ARG A 436 2.77 -34.92 9.89
N LYS A 437 4.10 -34.79 9.85
CA LYS A 437 4.92 -34.24 10.93
C LYS A 437 5.80 -33.10 10.44
N VAL A 438 5.82 -32.00 11.18
CA VAL A 438 6.69 -30.85 10.90
C VAL A 438 7.55 -30.53 12.11
N LEU A 439 8.85 -30.35 11.86
CA LEU A 439 9.83 -29.88 12.82
C LEU A 439 9.95 -28.35 12.75
N VAL A 440 9.75 -27.67 13.88
CA VAL A 440 9.93 -26.24 14.04
C VAL A 440 11.18 -25.99 14.88
N LEU A 441 12.11 -25.20 14.35
CA LEU A 441 13.31 -24.79 15.09
C LEU A 441 13.05 -23.49 15.84
N GLY A 442 13.21 -23.51 17.16
CA GLY A 442 13.17 -22.30 18.01
C GLY A 442 14.47 -21.50 17.95
N SER A 443 14.49 -20.35 18.62
CA SER A 443 15.64 -19.43 18.63
C SER A 443 16.76 -19.80 19.60
N GLY A 444 16.53 -20.69 20.55
CA GLY A 444 17.51 -20.94 21.61
C GLY A 444 17.41 -19.95 22.76
N GLY A 445 18.54 -19.68 23.41
CA GLY A 445 18.62 -18.69 24.49
C GLY A 445 18.40 -17.26 23.98
N LEU A 446 17.86 -16.39 24.84
CA LEU A 446 17.70 -14.97 24.52
C LEU A 446 19.07 -14.28 24.52
N SER A 447 19.38 -13.55 23.45
CA SER A 447 20.56 -12.70 23.33
C SER A 447 20.17 -11.30 22.84
N ILE A 448 21.06 -10.32 23.03
CA ILE A 448 20.84 -8.98 22.47
C ILE A 448 20.73 -9.12 20.95
N GLY A 449 19.66 -8.60 20.36
CA GLY A 449 19.35 -8.73 18.94
C GLY A 449 18.55 -9.98 18.55
N GLN A 450 18.38 -10.96 19.44
CA GLN A 450 17.56 -12.16 19.23
C GLN A 450 16.74 -12.49 20.50
N ALA A 451 15.55 -11.91 20.62
CA ALA A 451 14.77 -11.93 21.85
C ALA A 451 13.44 -12.70 21.72
N GLY A 452 12.38 -12.21 22.38
CA GLY A 452 11.09 -12.88 22.51
C GLY A 452 10.22 -12.88 21.24
N GLU A 453 10.62 -12.16 20.19
CA GLU A 453 9.94 -12.14 18.89
C GLU A 453 9.83 -13.55 18.28
N PHE A 454 10.83 -14.41 18.50
CA PHE A 454 10.84 -15.78 17.96
C PHE A 454 10.02 -16.76 18.80
N ASP A 455 9.82 -16.47 20.10
CA ASP A 455 8.83 -17.19 20.92
C ASP A 455 7.42 -16.95 20.36
N TYR A 456 7.10 -15.69 20.04
CA TYR A 456 5.85 -15.35 19.36
C TYR A 456 5.73 -16.01 17.99
N SER A 457 6.71 -15.82 17.10
CA SER A 457 6.66 -16.32 15.72
C SER A 457 6.58 -17.85 15.65
N GLY A 458 7.40 -18.55 16.43
CA GLY A 458 7.38 -20.00 16.50
C GLY A 458 6.06 -20.55 17.08
N SER A 459 5.46 -19.86 18.05
CA SER A 459 4.15 -20.22 18.60
C SER A 459 3.02 -20.04 17.57
N GLN A 460 3.05 -18.98 16.76
CA GLN A 460 2.10 -18.77 15.68
C GLN A 460 2.23 -19.84 14.58
N ALA A 461 3.45 -20.26 14.24
CA ALA A 461 3.68 -21.34 13.29
C ALA A 461 3.08 -22.66 13.77
N ILE A 462 3.29 -23.02 15.04
CA ILE A 462 2.69 -24.22 15.66
C ILE A 462 1.17 -24.16 15.60
N LYS A 463 0.57 -23.00 15.89
CA LYS A 463 -0.89 -22.80 15.79
C LYS A 463 -1.41 -23.01 14.36
N ALA A 464 -0.72 -22.44 13.36
CA ALA A 464 -1.08 -22.59 11.96
C ALA A 464 -1.04 -24.06 11.50
N LEU A 465 0.00 -24.80 11.91
CA LEU A 465 0.17 -26.23 11.64
C LEU A 465 -0.93 -27.07 12.30
N LYS A 466 -1.29 -26.77 13.55
CA LYS A 466 -2.37 -27.44 14.27
C LYS A 466 -3.73 -27.30 13.58
N GLU A 467 -4.03 -26.12 13.06
CA GLU A 467 -5.26 -25.91 12.29
C GLU A 467 -5.31 -26.75 11.00
N GLU A 468 -4.16 -27.08 10.42
CA GLU A 468 -4.05 -27.99 9.27
C GLU A 468 -3.94 -29.48 9.69
N SER A 469 -4.15 -29.79 10.98
CA SER A 469 -4.05 -31.15 11.55
C SER A 469 -2.68 -31.80 11.36
N ILE A 470 -1.60 -31.01 11.42
CA ILE A 470 -0.22 -31.47 11.27
C ILE A 470 0.40 -31.65 12.67
N TYR A 471 1.08 -32.79 12.89
CA TYR A 471 1.78 -33.07 14.14
C TYR A 471 3.06 -32.22 14.25
N THR A 472 3.20 -31.50 15.35
CA THR A 472 4.23 -30.48 15.55
C THR A 472 5.32 -30.95 16.51
N ILE A 473 6.57 -30.84 16.06
CA ILE A 473 7.76 -31.14 16.85
C ILE A 473 8.55 -29.85 17.00
N LEU A 474 8.89 -29.48 18.22
CA LEU A 474 9.67 -28.28 18.53
C LEU A 474 11.02 -28.65 19.12
N ILE A 475 12.10 -28.03 18.63
CA ILE A 475 13.39 -28.00 19.34
C ILE A 475 13.62 -26.57 19.84
N ASN A 476 13.65 -26.41 21.16
CA ASN A 476 14.03 -25.14 21.80
C ASN A 476 14.59 -25.42 23.20
N PRO A 477 15.87 -25.09 23.49
CA PRO A 477 16.46 -25.29 24.81
C PRO A 477 15.96 -24.28 25.86
N ASN A 478 15.34 -23.17 25.44
CA ASN A 478 14.87 -22.14 26.36
C ASN A 478 13.56 -22.54 27.04
N ILE A 479 13.68 -22.99 28.29
CA ILE A 479 12.58 -23.43 29.16
C ILE A 479 11.61 -22.30 29.56
N ALA A 480 11.98 -21.04 29.35
CA ALA A 480 11.20 -19.87 29.76
C ALA A 480 10.38 -19.26 28.60
N THR A 481 9.97 -20.08 27.63
CA THR A 481 9.22 -19.65 26.45
C THR A 481 7.78 -20.16 26.46
N ILE A 482 6.84 -19.35 25.94
CA ILE A 482 5.46 -19.82 25.72
C ILE A 482 5.44 -20.95 24.69
N GLN A 483 6.34 -20.89 23.70
CA GLN A 483 6.51 -21.91 22.66
C GLN A 483 6.69 -23.33 23.22
N THR A 484 7.34 -23.46 24.38
CA THR A 484 7.61 -24.76 25.04
C THR A 484 6.56 -25.16 26.08
N SER A 485 5.49 -24.37 26.22
CA SER A 485 4.38 -24.66 27.15
C SER A 485 3.66 -25.96 26.78
N LYS A 486 3.25 -26.71 27.81
CA LYS A 486 2.55 -27.99 27.65
C LYS A 486 1.28 -27.81 26.81
N GLY A 487 1.16 -28.61 25.74
CA GLY A 487 -0.03 -28.62 24.89
C GLY A 487 0.02 -27.64 23.72
N LEU A 488 1.04 -26.79 23.59
CA LEU A 488 1.21 -25.93 22.41
C LEU A 488 1.74 -26.74 21.22
N ALA A 489 2.97 -27.27 21.31
CA ALA A 489 3.46 -28.29 20.38
C ALA A 489 3.10 -29.70 20.87
N ASP A 490 3.02 -30.67 19.96
CA ASP A 490 2.71 -32.07 20.31
C ASP A 490 3.91 -32.75 20.98
N LYS A 491 5.13 -32.42 20.52
CA LYS A 491 6.38 -32.86 21.14
C LYS A 491 7.38 -31.71 21.25
N VAL A 492 7.98 -31.56 22.42
CA VAL A 492 9.03 -30.57 22.68
C VAL A 492 10.34 -31.28 23.05
N TYR A 493 11.44 -30.83 22.45
CA TYR A 493 12.80 -31.21 22.76
C TYR A 493 13.56 -30.02 23.33
N PHE A 494 13.93 -30.11 24.60
CA PHE A 494 14.84 -29.17 25.26
C PHE A 494 16.29 -29.51 24.93
N LEU A 495 16.64 -29.41 23.64
CA LEU A 495 17.98 -29.69 23.11
C LEU A 495 18.57 -28.42 22.48
N PRO A 496 19.89 -28.28 22.44
CA PRO A 496 20.53 -27.19 21.69
C PRO A 496 20.10 -27.18 20.22
N VAL A 497 19.83 -26.00 19.67
CA VAL A 497 19.51 -25.82 18.24
C VAL A 497 20.81 -25.82 17.43
N THR A 498 21.42 -27.01 17.30
CA THR A 498 22.65 -27.22 16.52
C THR A 498 22.46 -28.34 15.49
N PRO A 499 23.27 -28.38 14.42
CA PRO A 499 23.11 -29.39 13.36
C PRO A 499 23.12 -30.82 13.89
N ASP A 500 23.96 -31.13 14.89
CA ASP A 500 24.08 -32.48 15.45
C ASP A 500 22.84 -32.94 16.19
N PHE A 501 22.24 -32.08 17.01
CA PHE A 501 21.02 -32.42 17.74
C PHE A 501 19.81 -32.44 16.81
N VAL A 502 19.71 -31.48 15.88
CA VAL A 502 18.65 -31.46 14.88
C VAL A 502 18.69 -32.72 14.01
N ARG A 503 19.86 -33.14 13.54
CA ARG A 503 20.06 -34.38 12.78
C ARG A 503 19.61 -35.62 13.56
N LYS A 504 19.93 -35.69 14.87
CA LYS A 504 19.48 -36.79 15.75
C LYS A 504 17.96 -36.83 15.89
N VAL A 505 17.33 -35.68 16.10
CA VAL A 505 15.86 -35.58 16.20
C VAL A 505 15.20 -35.95 14.87
N ILE A 506 15.73 -35.49 13.73
CA ILE A 506 15.22 -35.85 12.40
C ILE A 506 15.28 -37.37 12.20
N LYS A 507 16.40 -38.02 12.53
CA LYS A 507 16.54 -39.48 12.40
C LYS A 507 15.58 -40.26 13.30
N HIS A 508 15.29 -39.74 14.50
CA HIS A 508 14.39 -40.36 15.47
C HIS A 508 12.91 -40.18 15.09
N GLU A 509 12.50 -38.93 14.85
CA GLU A 509 11.10 -38.55 14.65
C GLU A 509 10.61 -38.70 13.21
N LYS A 510 11.54 -38.67 12.24
CA LYS A 510 11.28 -38.71 10.79
C LYS A 510 10.21 -37.70 10.36
N PRO A 511 10.42 -36.39 10.57
CA PRO A 511 9.49 -35.35 10.12
C PRO A 511 9.47 -35.28 8.59
N ASP A 512 8.31 -34.99 7.99
CA ASP A 512 8.19 -34.81 6.53
C ASP A 512 8.65 -33.41 6.10
N GLY A 513 8.57 -32.44 7.01
CA GLY A 513 8.96 -31.05 6.75
C GLY A 513 9.64 -30.35 7.93
N ILE A 514 10.38 -29.29 7.64
CA ILE A 514 11.08 -28.45 8.62
C ILE A 514 10.90 -26.96 8.33
N TYR A 515 10.70 -26.17 9.39
CA TYR A 515 10.75 -24.71 9.36
C TYR A 515 12.04 -24.19 9.99
N CYS A 516 12.83 -23.46 9.19
CA CYS A 516 14.08 -22.83 9.61
C CYS A 516 13.96 -21.30 9.80
N THR A 517 12.89 -20.67 9.29
CA THR A 517 12.74 -19.21 9.21
C THR A 517 12.02 -18.56 10.40
N PHE A 518 11.68 -19.34 11.43
CA PHE A 518 10.90 -18.87 12.60
C PHE A 518 11.73 -18.72 13.88
N GLY A 519 12.98 -19.21 13.89
CA GLY A 519 13.85 -19.26 15.07
C GLY A 519 15.07 -18.34 14.97
N GLY A 520 14.97 -17.22 14.26
CA GLY A 520 16.06 -16.26 14.12
C GLY A 520 17.30 -16.82 13.43
N GLN A 521 18.45 -16.20 13.67
CA GLN A 521 19.71 -16.59 13.03
C GLN A 521 20.16 -18.00 13.43
N THR A 522 19.88 -18.40 14.68
CA THR A 522 20.26 -19.73 15.18
C THR A 522 19.62 -20.86 14.35
N ALA A 523 18.31 -20.79 14.12
CA ALA A 523 17.60 -21.79 13.31
C ALA A 523 18.03 -21.74 11.83
N LEU A 524 18.23 -20.53 11.30
CA LEU A 524 18.65 -20.31 9.93
C LEU A 524 20.03 -20.92 9.64
N ASN A 525 21.00 -20.69 10.52
CA ASN A 525 22.35 -21.25 10.43
C ASN A 525 22.35 -22.78 10.46
N VAL A 526 21.42 -23.41 11.20
CA VAL A 526 21.26 -24.86 11.16
C VAL A 526 20.72 -25.31 9.80
N GLY A 527 19.74 -24.60 9.26
CA GLY A 527 19.22 -24.84 7.91
C GLY A 527 20.31 -24.81 6.84
N VAL A 528 21.16 -23.78 6.85
CA VAL A 528 22.30 -23.64 5.92
C VAL A 528 23.29 -24.80 6.06
N LYS A 529 23.68 -25.15 7.30
CA LYS A 529 24.65 -26.23 7.54
C LYS A 529 24.15 -27.63 7.20
N LEU A 530 22.84 -27.85 7.18
CA LEU A 530 22.22 -29.15 6.87
C LEU A 530 21.62 -29.22 5.46
N LYS A 531 21.83 -28.19 4.61
CA LYS A 531 21.13 -28.04 3.33
C LYS A 531 21.24 -29.28 2.43
N ASP A 532 22.46 -29.83 2.31
CA ASP A 532 22.77 -30.97 1.46
C ASP A 532 22.39 -32.31 2.10
N GLU A 533 22.03 -32.31 3.39
CA GLU A 533 21.63 -33.51 4.12
C GLU A 533 20.11 -33.71 4.14
N PHE A 534 19.30 -32.66 3.96
CA PHE A 534 17.84 -32.73 4.12
C PHE A 534 17.17 -33.76 3.21
N GLU A 535 17.61 -33.85 1.94
CA GLU A 535 17.08 -34.83 0.99
C GLU A 535 17.39 -36.27 1.42
N ALA A 536 18.65 -36.55 1.79
CA ALA A 536 19.06 -37.86 2.29
C ALA A 536 18.37 -38.24 3.62
N LEU A 537 17.97 -37.24 4.41
CA LEU A 537 17.20 -37.40 5.64
C LEU A 537 15.68 -37.51 5.40
N GLY A 538 15.21 -37.29 4.16
CA GLY A 538 13.80 -37.36 3.79
C GLY A 538 12.94 -36.19 4.30
N VAL A 539 13.54 -35.03 4.58
CA VAL A 539 12.85 -33.86 5.15
C VAL A 539 12.81 -32.72 4.12
N LYS A 540 11.64 -32.09 3.94
CA LYS A 540 11.50 -30.92 3.05
C LYS A 540 11.56 -29.61 3.81
N VAL A 541 12.29 -28.62 3.30
CA VAL A 541 12.26 -27.25 3.82
C VAL A 541 10.96 -26.58 3.39
N LEU A 542 10.18 -26.12 4.36
CA LEU A 542 8.88 -25.46 4.14
C LEU A 542 9.03 -23.94 4.07
N GLY A 543 8.34 -23.30 3.13
CA GLY A 543 8.48 -21.86 2.86
C GLY A 543 9.71 -21.53 2.02
N THR A 544 10.34 -20.40 2.33
CA THR A 544 11.54 -19.92 1.64
C THR A 544 12.66 -20.96 1.68
N GLN A 545 13.22 -21.25 0.51
CA GLN A 545 14.27 -22.26 0.35
C GLN A 545 15.62 -21.75 0.89
N ILE A 546 16.47 -22.67 1.35
CA ILE A 546 17.78 -22.33 1.93
C ILE A 546 18.68 -21.59 0.93
N SER A 547 18.58 -21.89 -0.36
CA SER A 547 19.31 -21.16 -1.41
C SER A 547 18.96 -19.67 -1.46
N THR A 548 17.69 -19.32 -1.29
CA THR A 548 17.26 -17.91 -1.22
C THR A 548 17.81 -17.23 0.02
N ILE A 549 17.87 -17.96 1.14
CA ILE A 549 18.44 -17.45 2.38
C ILE A 549 19.94 -17.16 2.23
N GLU A 550 20.70 -18.07 1.60
CA GLU A 550 22.12 -17.87 1.32
C GLU A 550 22.35 -16.61 0.46
N ILE A 551 21.52 -16.40 -0.56
CA ILE A 551 21.57 -15.20 -1.40
C ILE A 551 21.34 -13.92 -0.58
N THR A 552 20.39 -13.93 0.36
CA THR A 552 20.07 -12.72 1.15
C THR A 552 21.04 -12.42 2.27
N GLU A 553 21.73 -13.43 2.80
CA GLU A 553 22.70 -13.28 3.89
C GLU A 553 24.11 -12.95 3.37
N ASP A 554 24.44 -13.35 2.13
CA ASP A 554 25.68 -12.99 1.45
C ASP A 554 25.52 -11.69 0.66
N ARG A 555 26.29 -10.67 1.04
CA ARG A 555 26.18 -9.32 0.45
C ARG A 555 26.58 -9.26 -1.02
N GLU A 556 27.55 -10.07 -1.44
CA GLU A 556 28.01 -10.07 -2.82
C GLU A 556 26.97 -10.74 -3.72
N LEU A 557 26.47 -11.92 -3.32
CA LEU A 557 25.38 -12.60 -4.02
C LEU A 557 24.13 -11.73 -4.08
N PHE A 558 23.77 -11.09 -2.96
CA PHE A 558 22.64 -10.17 -2.92
C PHE A 558 22.78 -9.03 -3.93
N ALA A 559 23.94 -8.36 -3.96
CA ALA A 559 24.21 -7.28 -4.90
C ALA A 559 24.13 -7.75 -6.37
N GLN A 560 24.67 -8.93 -6.68
CA GLN A 560 24.58 -9.54 -8.01
C GLN A 560 23.11 -9.80 -8.42
N HIS A 561 22.29 -10.31 -7.50
CA HIS A 561 20.86 -10.54 -7.76
C HIS A 561 20.09 -9.22 -7.95
N MET A 562 20.37 -8.19 -7.15
CA MET A 562 19.71 -6.89 -7.33
C MET A 562 20.09 -6.25 -8.68
N ALA A 563 21.35 -6.39 -9.11
CA ALA A 563 21.81 -5.89 -10.40
C ALA A 563 21.08 -6.55 -11.59
N GLN A 564 20.69 -7.83 -11.50
CA GLN A 564 19.95 -8.54 -12.55
C GLN A 564 18.57 -7.94 -12.84
N ILE A 565 17.95 -7.31 -11.84
CA ILE A 565 16.65 -6.63 -11.97
C ILE A 565 16.78 -5.11 -12.08
N GLY A 566 18.01 -4.59 -12.20
CA GLY A 566 18.28 -3.16 -12.32
C GLY A 566 18.09 -2.37 -11.02
N GLU A 567 18.05 -3.05 -9.88
CA GLU A 567 17.92 -2.42 -8.55
C GLU A 567 19.29 -2.06 -7.98
N LYS A 568 19.32 -1.05 -7.12
CA LYS A 568 20.55 -0.50 -6.55
C LYS A 568 20.71 -0.94 -5.09
N CYS A 569 21.79 -1.65 -4.79
CA CYS A 569 22.23 -1.87 -3.42
C CYS A 569 23.12 -0.73 -2.93
N ALA A 570 23.21 -0.58 -1.61
CA ALA A 570 24.28 0.21 -1.02
C ALA A 570 25.64 -0.30 -1.51
N GLN A 571 26.49 0.60 -2.03
CA GLN A 571 27.84 0.23 -2.47
C GLN A 571 28.67 -0.13 -1.24
N SER A 572 29.13 -1.37 -1.20
CA SER A 572 29.96 -1.90 -0.12
C SER A 572 31.02 -2.85 -0.65
N SER A 573 32.21 -2.83 -0.04
CA SER A 573 33.28 -3.79 -0.30
C SER A 573 33.85 -4.31 1.01
N SER A 574 34.18 -5.61 1.06
CA SER A 574 34.85 -6.20 2.21
C SER A 574 36.36 -6.05 2.07
N ALA A 575 37.04 -5.65 3.14
CA ALA A 575 38.48 -5.55 3.20
C ALA A 575 39.03 -6.33 4.39
N THR A 576 40.11 -7.06 4.17
CA THR A 576 40.88 -7.79 5.19
C THR A 576 42.22 -7.11 5.50
N THR A 577 42.61 -6.12 4.68
CA THR A 577 43.78 -5.28 4.90
C THR A 577 43.44 -3.80 4.76
N ILE A 578 44.28 -2.92 5.29
CA ILE A 578 44.12 -1.47 5.16
C ILE A 578 44.21 -1.04 3.69
N GLN A 579 45.09 -1.68 2.90
CA GLN A 579 45.23 -1.36 1.48
C GLN A 579 43.97 -1.72 0.70
N GLU A 580 43.38 -2.89 0.94
CA GLU A 580 42.09 -3.28 0.36
C GLU A 580 40.98 -2.28 0.73
N ALA A 581 40.99 -1.77 1.97
CA ALA A 581 40.02 -0.77 2.41
C ALA A 581 40.19 0.57 1.68
N LEU A 582 41.44 1.01 1.44
CA LEU A 582 41.74 2.22 0.67
C LEU A 582 41.36 2.06 -0.81
N ASP A 583 41.66 0.91 -1.42
CA ASP A 583 41.30 0.62 -2.80
C ASP A 583 39.77 0.65 -2.97
N ALA A 584 39.04 0.02 -2.04
CA ALA A 584 37.59 0.09 -1.97
C ALA A 584 37.06 1.53 -1.79
N ALA A 585 37.74 2.33 -0.96
CA ALA A 585 37.38 3.72 -0.74
C ALA A 585 37.54 4.60 -1.98
N HIS A 586 38.56 4.35 -2.79
CA HIS A 586 38.77 5.07 -4.06
C HIS A 586 37.74 4.66 -5.13
N GLU A 587 37.26 3.42 -5.08
CA GLU A 587 36.18 2.95 -5.97
C GLU A 587 34.80 3.52 -5.59
N ILE A 588 34.46 3.49 -4.29
CA ILE A 588 33.14 3.90 -3.78
C ILE A 588 33.05 5.45 -3.63
N GLY A 589 34.16 6.07 -3.24
CA GLY A 589 34.28 7.50 -2.98
C GLY A 589 33.70 7.94 -1.63
N TYR A 590 34.34 8.93 -1.01
CA TYR A 590 33.94 9.52 0.27
C TYR A 590 32.62 10.31 0.23
N PRO A 591 31.94 10.52 1.38
CA PRO A 591 32.22 9.92 2.70
C PRO A 591 31.83 8.43 2.77
N LEU A 592 32.48 7.69 3.67
CA LEU A 592 32.33 6.25 3.86
C LEU A 592 31.96 5.91 5.31
N ILE A 593 31.36 4.74 5.50
CA ILE A 593 31.21 4.09 6.79
C ILE A 593 32.01 2.79 6.79
N VAL A 594 32.80 2.60 7.83
CA VAL A 594 33.52 1.36 8.10
C VAL A 594 32.75 0.60 9.16
N ARG A 595 32.50 -0.70 8.94
CA ARG A 595 31.92 -1.59 9.95
C ARG A 595 32.81 -2.79 10.18
N ALA A 596 33.14 -3.07 11.44
CA ALA A 596 33.84 -4.30 11.80
C ALA A 596 32.90 -5.51 11.62
N ALA A 597 33.32 -6.51 10.84
CA ALA A 597 32.58 -7.76 10.72
C ALA A 597 32.51 -8.49 12.07
N TYR A 598 31.45 -9.27 12.31
CA TYR A 598 31.26 -10.07 13.54
C TYR A 598 31.25 -9.29 14.88
N ALA A 599 31.23 -7.96 14.84
CA ALA A 599 31.12 -7.11 16.03
C ALA A 599 29.66 -6.67 16.26
N LEU A 600 29.20 -6.75 17.52
CA LEU A 600 27.87 -6.27 17.92
C LEU A 600 27.95 -4.82 18.41
N GLY A 601 26.93 -4.02 18.10
CA GLY A 601 26.77 -2.67 18.66
C GLY A 601 27.69 -1.58 18.09
N GLY A 602 28.24 -1.77 16.89
CA GLY A 602 29.08 -0.75 16.23
C GLY A 602 30.50 -0.62 16.81
N LEU A 603 30.94 -1.58 17.63
CA LEU A 603 32.31 -1.61 18.15
C LEU A 603 33.31 -1.69 16.98
N GLY A 604 34.14 -0.66 16.82
CA GLY A 604 35.09 -0.55 15.69
C GLY A 604 34.48 -0.02 14.39
N SER A 605 33.22 0.42 14.41
CA SER A 605 32.58 1.09 13.27
C SER A 605 32.73 2.61 13.35
N GLY A 606 32.80 3.30 12.21
CA GLY A 606 32.90 4.75 12.18
C GLY A 606 32.80 5.34 10.78
N PHE A 607 32.76 6.67 10.70
CA PHE A 607 32.68 7.39 9.42
C PHE A 607 34.04 7.94 9.04
N ALA A 608 34.43 7.75 7.79
CA ALA A 608 35.63 8.32 7.21
C ALA A 608 35.25 9.29 6.10
N ASN A 609 35.85 10.48 6.08
CA ASN A 609 35.68 11.47 5.01
C ASN A 609 36.91 11.57 4.09
N ASN A 610 37.99 10.88 4.43
CA ASN A 610 39.27 10.87 3.72
C ASN A 610 40.09 9.61 4.11
N ASP A 611 41.20 9.39 3.40
CA ASP A 611 42.08 8.22 3.56
C ASP A 611 42.73 8.13 4.95
N ASP A 612 43.03 9.27 5.59
CA ASP A 612 43.64 9.31 6.92
C ASP A 612 42.66 8.81 7.99
N GLU A 613 41.43 9.34 7.98
CA GLU A 613 40.34 8.89 8.87
C GLU A 613 40.00 7.41 8.66
N LEU A 614 39.99 6.96 7.40
CA LEU A 614 39.74 5.56 7.06
C LEU A 614 40.83 4.64 7.62
N THR A 615 42.10 5.02 7.47
CA THR A 615 43.25 4.24 7.97
C THR A 615 43.20 4.11 9.49
N GLU A 616 42.91 5.20 10.20
CA GLU A 616 42.78 5.19 11.67
C GLU A 616 41.63 4.27 12.13
N LEU A 617 40.47 4.36 11.46
CA LEU A 617 39.31 3.52 11.75
C LEU A 617 39.59 2.04 11.49
N CYS A 618 40.13 1.71 10.31
CA CYS A 618 40.47 0.33 9.95
C CYS A 618 41.51 -0.26 10.90
N THR A 619 42.51 0.52 11.33
CA THR A 619 43.51 0.05 12.32
C THR A 619 42.87 -0.36 13.65
N LYS A 620 41.92 0.44 14.14
CA LYS A 620 41.16 0.12 15.36
C LYS A 620 40.24 -1.08 15.15
N ALA A 621 39.57 -1.14 13.99
CA ALA A 621 38.64 -2.22 13.66
C ALA A 621 39.35 -3.56 13.52
N PHE A 622 40.48 -3.62 12.80
CA PHE A 622 41.27 -4.84 12.60
C PHE A 622 41.88 -5.40 13.90
N ALA A 623 42.01 -4.59 14.95
CA ALA A 623 42.42 -5.07 16.27
C ALA A 623 41.36 -5.97 16.93
N THR A 624 40.10 -5.88 16.50
CA THR A 624 38.96 -6.59 17.11
C THR A 624 38.21 -7.50 16.13
N SER A 625 38.36 -7.30 14.82
CA SER A 625 37.74 -8.09 13.76
C SER A 625 38.74 -8.46 12.67
N PRO A 626 38.68 -9.68 12.10
CA PRO A 626 39.52 -10.09 10.96
C PRO A 626 39.12 -9.41 9.63
N GLN A 627 37.98 -8.73 9.58
CA GLN A 627 37.44 -8.12 8.35
C GLN A 627 36.70 -6.83 8.68
N VAL A 628 36.77 -5.86 7.78
CA VAL A 628 35.95 -4.65 7.79
C VAL A 628 35.12 -4.54 6.51
N LEU A 629 33.99 -3.87 6.60
CA LEU A 629 33.14 -3.51 5.47
C LEU A 629 33.27 -2.01 5.26
N VAL A 630 33.69 -1.60 4.05
CA VAL A 630 33.77 -0.21 3.62
C VAL A 630 32.55 0.08 2.74
N GLU A 631 31.67 0.98 3.18
CA GLU A 631 30.41 1.27 2.50
C GLU A 631 30.23 2.76 2.23
N LYS A 632 29.46 3.11 1.21
CA LYS A 632 29.07 4.51 0.97
C LYS A 632 28.29 5.06 2.17
N SER A 633 28.74 6.18 2.73
CA SER A 633 28.00 6.84 3.79
C SER A 633 26.74 7.50 3.23
N MET A 634 25.60 7.08 3.75
CA MET A 634 24.29 7.67 3.49
C MET A 634 23.74 8.33 4.76
N LYS A 635 24.63 8.89 5.58
CA LYS A 635 24.28 9.57 6.84
C LYS A 635 23.22 10.64 6.58
N GLY A 636 22.14 10.61 7.36
CA GLY A 636 21.03 11.56 7.23
C GLY A 636 19.96 11.17 6.20
N TRP A 637 20.13 10.04 5.48
CA TRP A 637 19.08 9.50 4.64
C TRP A 637 17.97 8.90 5.51
N LYS A 638 16.75 8.93 4.99
CA LYS A 638 15.59 8.30 5.63
C LYS A 638 15.76 6.80 5.55
N GLU A 639 15.58 6.10 6.66
CA GLU A 639 15.60 4.64 6.69
C GLU A 639 14.15 4.13 6.74
N ILE A 640 13.77 3.34 5.75
CA ILE A 640 12.40 2.88 5.53
C ILE A 640 12.40 1.36 5.43
N GLU A 641 11.45 0.70 6.08
CA GLU A 641 11.31 -0.76 6.04
C GLU A 641 9.94 -1.18 5.51
N TYR A 642 9.89 -2.30 4.78
CA TYR A 642 8.66 -2.95 4.35
C TYR A 642 8.63 -4.42 4.76
N GLU A 643 7.48 -4.84 5.26
CA GLU A 643 7.15 -6.24 5.55
C GLU A 643 6.34 -6.80 4.39
N VAL A 644 6.93 -7.74 3.67
CA VAL A 644 6.39 -8.29 2.44
C VAL A 644 5.99 -9.74 2.65
N VAL A 645 4.84 -10.11 2.10
CA VAL A 645 4.35 -11.50 2.14
C VAL A 645 4.10 -11.97 0.72
N ARG A 646 4.66 -13.15 0.40
CA ARG A 646 4.51 -13.78 -0.92
C ARG A 646 4.13 -15.24 -0.78
N ASP A 647 3.12 -15.67 -1.55
CA ASP A 647 2.72 -17.07 -1.62
C ASP A 647 3.31 -17.80 -2.84
N ALA A 648 3.11 -19.12 -2.87
CA ALA A 648 3.58 -19.97 -3.97
C ALA A 648 2.78 -19.78 -5.28
N ALA A 649 1.66 -19.05 -5.26
CA ALA A 649 0.88 -18.64 -6.42
C ALA A 649 1.31 -17.27 -6.97
N ASP A 650 2.39 -16.69 -6.44
CA ASP A 650 2.96 -15.40 -6.81
C ASP A 650 2.05 -14.20 -6.49
N ASN A 651 1.11 -14.36 -5.56
CA ASN A 651 0.47 -13.21 -4.90
C ASN A 651 1.49 -12.62 -3.92
N CYS A 652 1.72 -11.31 -4.02
CA CYS A 652 2.74 -10.61 -3.25
C CYS A 652 2.19 -9.27 -2.78
N ILE A 653 2.22 -9.03 -1.47
CA ILE A 653 1.62 -7.85 -0.81
C ILE A 653 2.59 -7.24 0.19
N THR A 654 2.46 -5.96 0.49
CA THR A 654 3.18 -5.30 1.58
C THR A 654 2.25 -5.06 2.77
N VAL A 655 2.51 -5.74 3.88
CA VAL A 655 1.62 -5.76 5.06
C VAL A 655 1.84 -4.55 5.96
N CYS A 656 3.08 -4.08 6.07
CA CYS A 656 3.41 -2.94 6.90
C CYS A 656 4.59 -2.21 6.30
N ASN A 657 4.56 -0.88 6.39
CA ASN A 657 5.72 -0.03 6.17
C ASN A 657 6.07 0.70 7.46
N MET A 658 7.36 0.94 7.66
CA MET A 658 7.89 1.58 8.84
C MET A 658 8.90 2.66 8.43
N GLU A 659 8.90 3.77 9.15
CA GLU A 659 9.88 4.84 8.99
C GLU A 659 10.66 5.00 10.28
N ASN A 660 11.98 4.96 10.19
CA ASN A 660 12.83 5.29 11.32
C ASN A 660 12.77 6.79 11.55
N PHE A 661 12.50 7.15 12.80
CA PHE A 661 12.57 8.54 13.25
C PHE A 661 14.03 9.02 13.27
N ASP A 662 14.91 8.14 13.72
CA ASP A 662 16.35 8.35 13.66
C ASP A 662 16.86 8.10 12.22
N PRO A 663 17.74 8.95 11.67
CA PRO A 663 18.25 8.77 10.32
C PRO A 663 19.24 7.60 10.24
N LEU A 664 19.53 7.18 9.01
CA LEU A 664 20.50 6.12 8.75
C LEU A 664 21.85 6.41 9.43
N GLY A 665 22.35 5.40 10.15
CA GLY A 665 23.53 5.47 11.00
C GLY A 665 23.27 4.91 12.40
N ILE A 666 22.00 4.86 12.81
CA ILE A 666 21.52 4.17 14.01
C ILE A 666 20.80 2.90 13.56
N HIS A 667 21.09 1.75 14.18
CA HIS A 667 20.48 0.48 13.76
C HIS A 667 18.96 0.53 13.95
N THR A 668 18.17 -0.03 13.03
CA THR A 668 16.69 -0.17 13.10
C THR A 668 16.17 -0.68 14.47
N GLY A 669 16.75 -1.76 14.96
CA GLY A 669 16.54 -2.33 16.30
C GLY A 669 16.71 -1.35 17.47
N ASP A 670 17.54 -0.33 17.29
CA ASP A 670 17.93 0.67 18.27
C ASP A 670 17.40 2.07 17.95
N SER A 671 16.65 2.21 16.85
CA SER A 671 15.98 3.44 16.44
C SER A 671 14.58 3.54 17.02
N ILE A 672 14.09 4.77 17.18
CA ILE A 672 12.65 5.03 17.27
C ILE A 672 12.05 4.78 15.88
N VAL A 673 10.93 4.07 15.83
CA VAL A 673 10.30 3.67 14.56
C VAL A 673 8.81 4.00 14.61
N VAL A 674 8.27 4.55 13.52
CA VAL A 674 6.85 4.85 13.35
C VAL A 674 6.21 4.00 12.26
N ALA A 675 4.95 3.61 12.45
CA ALA A 675 4.15 2.88 11.47
C ALA A 675 2.73 3.46 11.36
N PRO A 676 2.23 3.81 10.16
CA PRO A 676 2.94 3.78 8.87
C PRO A 676 4.00 4.90 8.78
N SER A 677 4.78 4.94 7.70
CA SER A 677 5.63 6.10 7.35
C SER A 677 4.81 7.40 7.26
N GLN A 678 5.40 8.52 7.67
CA GLN A 678 4.75 9.83 7.84
C GLN A 678 5.21 10.87 6.83
N THR A 679 6.44 10.75 6.29
CA THR A 679 7.08 11.81 5.49
C THR A 679 7.30 11.44 4.02
N LEU A 680 6.64 10.38 3.54
CA LEU A 680 6.72 9.94 2.14
C LEU A 680 5.55 10.48 1.32
N SER A 681 5.84 10.95 0.11
CA SER A 681 4.79 11.18 -0.90
C SER A 681 4.21 9.85 -1.40
N ASP A 682 3.05 9.86 -2.07
CA ASP A 682 2.49 8.65 -2.70
C ASP A 682 3.49 8.02 -3.67
N ASP A 683 4.21 8.84 -4.43
CA ASP A 683 5.16 8.38 -5.42
C ASP A 683 6.39 7.71 -4.77
N ASP A 684 6.94 8.28 -3.70
CA ASP A 684 8.05 7.66 -2.95
C ASP A 684 7.61 6.36 -2.28
N TYR A 685 6.42 6.37 -1.66
CA TYR A 685 5.84 5.20 -1.02
C TYR A 685 5.65 4.07 -2.04
N MET A 686 4.98 4.35 -3.16
CA MET A 686 4.64 3.34 -4.15
C MET A 686 5.85 2.87 -4.97
N MET A 687 6.86 3.74 -5.16
CA MET A 687 8.17 3.35 -5.70
C MET A 687 8.83 2.29 -4.81
N LEU A 688 9.03 2.58 -3.51
CA LEU A 688 9.66 1.64 -2.59
C LEU A 688 8.82 0.35 -2.42
N ARG A 689 7.49 0.47 -2.34
CA ARG A 689 6.58 -0.68 -2.30
C ARG A 689 6.71 -1.56 -3.56
N ARG A 690 6.74 -0.96 -4.75
CA ARG A 690 6.89 -1.69 -6.03
C ARG A 690 8.23 -2.41 -6.08
N THR A 691 9.30 -1.74 -5.68
CA THR A 691 10.63 -2.35 -5.56
C THR A 691 10.62 -3.52 -4.59
N ALA A 692 9.99 -3.39 -3.42
CA ALA A 692 9.85 -4.49 -2.45
C ALA A 692 9.20 -5.72 -3.08
N VAL A 693 8.06 -5.53 -3.75
CA VAL A 693 7.34 -6.61 -4.43
C VAL A 693 8.18 -7.25 -5.54
N ASN A 694 8.93 -6.46 -6.32
CA ASN A 694 9.79 -6.96 -7.39
C ASN A 694 10.97 -7.77 -6.85
N VAL A 695 11.68 -7.25 -5.85
CA VAL A 695 12.84 -7.89 -5.20
C VAL A 695 12.44 -9.23 -4.60
N VAL A 696 11.35 -9.25 -3.82
CA VAL A 696 10.86 -10.46 -3.14
C VAL A 696 10.41 -11.52 -4.12
N ARG A 697 9.79 -11.11 -5.24
CA ARG A 697 9.45 -12.02 -6.35
C ARG A 697 10.70 -12.58 -7.02
N HIS A 698 11.70 -11.74 -7.31
CA HIS A 698 12.94 -12.17 -7.94
C HIS A 698 13.73 -13.17 -7.08
N LEU A 699 13.81 -12.93 -5.77
CA LEU A 699 14.47 -13.83 -4.82
C LEU A 699 13.71 -15.15 -4.59
N GLY A 700 12.44 -15.23 -5.00
CA GLY A 700 11.63 -16.43 -4.87
C GLY A 700 11.18 -16.73 -3.44
N VAL A 701 11.02 -15.70 -2.60
CA VAL A 701 10.55 -15.84 -1.21
C VAL A 701 9.14 -16.47 -1.19
N VAL A 702 8.91 -17.41 -0.26
CA VAL A 702 7.59 -17.99 0.00
C VAL A 702 7.35 -17.97 1.51
N GLY A 703 6.49 -17.06 1.95
CA GLY A 703 6.33 -16.72 3.36
C GLY A 703 6.39 -15.21 3.55
N GLU A 704 7.17 -14.77 4.53
CA GLU A 704 7.37 -13.37 4.88
C GLU A 704 8.86 -12.99 4.72
N CYS A 705 9.10 -11.72 4.40
CA CYS A 705 10.42 -11.10 4.56
C CYS A 705 10.31 -9.61 4.91
N ASN A 706 11.40 -9.10 5.49
CA ASN A 706 11.62 -7.68 5.71
C ASN A 706 12.64 -7.15 4.69
N ILE A 707 12.40 -5.97 4.13
CA ILE A 707 13.33 -5.26 3.24
C ILE A 707 13.54 -3.84 3.75
N GLN A 708 14.79 -3.36 3.72
CA GLN A 708 15.19 -2.05 4.24
C GLN A 708 15.80 -1.17 3.14
N TYR A 709 15.48 0.11 3.19
CA TYR A 709 15.90 1.12 2.23
C TYR A 709 16.55 2.31 2.92
N ALA A 710 17.55 2.91 2.25
CA ALA A 710 17.93 4.28 2.49
C ALA A 710 17.33 5.15 1.36
N LEU A 711 16.51 6.14 1.71
CA LEU A 711 15.91 7.09 0.78
C LEU A 711 16.50 8.50 1.01
N ASN A 712 16.96 9.12 -0.07
CA ASN A 712 17.49 10.47 -0.04
C ASN A 712 16.36 11.46 0.37
N PRO A 713 16.57 12.34 1.36
CA PRO A 713 15.52 13.23 1.84
C PRO A 713 15.10 14.32 0.83
N THR A 714 15.91 14.58 -0.20
CA THR A 714 15.70 15.68 -1.17
C THR A 714 15.58 15.20 -2.62
N SER A 715 15.56 13.90 -2.86
CA SER A 715 15.39 13.33 -4.20
C SER A 715 14.75 11.94 -4.13
N LYS A 716 14.47 11.35 -5.30
CA LYS A 716 13.96 9.96 -5.40
C LYS A 716 15.06 8.90 -5.38
N GLU A 717 16.31 9.31 -5.14
CA GLU A 717 17.42 8.38 -5.05
C GLU A 717 17.25 7.50 -3.81
N TYR A 718 17.26 6.19 -4.00
CA TYR A 718 17.26 5.22 -2.92
C TYR A 718 18.26 4.11 -3.19
N CYS A 719 18.58 3.35 -2.15
CA CYS A 719 19.23 2.05 -2.28
C CYS A 719 18.59 1.03 -1.33
N ILE A 720 18.76 -0.23 -1.68
CA ILE A 720 18.41 -1.36 -0.83
C ILE A 720 19.59 -1.62 0.11
N ILE A 721 19.32 -1.67 1.41
CA ILE A 721 20.32 -1.94 2.44
C ILE A 721 20.46 -3.45 2.63
N GLU A 722 19.36 -4.13 2.92
CA GLU A 722 19.32 -5.57 3.17
C GLU A 722 17.90 -6.14 2.99
N VAL A 723 17.83 -7.47 2.83
CA VAL A 723 16.59 -8.25 2.86
C VAL A 723 16.76 -9.37 3.87
N ASN A 724 15.85 -9.46 4.83
CA ASN A 724 15.80 -10.55 5.81
C ASN A 724 14.71 -11.54 5.39
N ALA A 725 15.09 -12.66 4.76
CA ALA A 725 14.16 -13.71 4.28
C ALA A 725 13.68 -14.66 5.41
N ARG A 726 13.39 -14.10 6.58
CA ARG A 726 12.92 -14.79 7.78
C ARG A 726 12.12 -13.84 8.65
N LEU A 727 11.37 -14.42 9.59
CA LEU A 727 10.73 -13.65 10.65
C LEU A 727 11.81 -12.90 11.43
N SER A 728 11.44 -11.70 11.88
CA SER A 728 12.35 -10.71 12.46
C SER A 728 11.68 -9.91 13.59
N ARG A 729 12.45 -9.06 14.26
CA ARG A 729 11.92 -8.07 15.21
C ARG A 729 10.91 -7.13 14.53
N SER A 730 11.22 -6.69 13.30
CA SER A 730 10.35 -5.85 12.47
C SER A 730 9.03 -6.55 12.15
N SER A 731 9.06 -7.85 11.80
CA SER A 731 7.84 -8.63 11.55
C SER A 731 6.94 -8.79 12.78
N ALA A 732 7.53 -8.92 13.98
CA ALA A 732 6.77 -8.99 15.22
C ALA A 732 6.14 -7.63 15.55
N LEU A 733 6.88 -6.53 15.38
CA LEU A 733 6.37 -5.17 15.53
C LEU A 733 5.22 -4.90 14.55
N ALA A 734 5.41 -5.20 13.27
CA ALA A 734 4.40 -5.04 12.23
C ALA A 734 3.14 -5.85 12.50
N SER A 735 3.29 -7.09 13.00
CA SER A 735 2.13 -7.91 13.40
C SER A 735 1.32 -7.27 14.52
N LYS A 736 1.97 -6.57 15.45
CA LYS A 736 1.30 -5.85 16.54
C LYS A 736 0.71 -4.53 16.07
N ALA A 737 1.42 -3.81 15.22
CA ALA A 737 0.98 -2.52 14.68
C ALA A 737 -0.29 -2.69 13.83
N THR A 738 -0.32 -3.71 12.98
CA THR A 738 -1.40 -3.93 12.00
C THR A 738 -2.49 -4.88 12.47
N GLY A 739 -2.21 -5.71 13.48
CA GLY A 739 -3.05 -6.85 13.83
C GLY A 739 -2.99 -8.00 12.81
N TYR A 740 -2.17 -7.90 11.77
CA TYR A 740 -1.96 -8.95 10.77
C TYR A 740 -0.96 -9.99 11.29
N PRO A 741 -1.33 -11.26 11.48
CA PRO A 741 -0.45 -12.23 12.12
C PRO A 741 0.58 -12.81 11.12
N LEU A 742 1.65 -12.07 10.82
CA LEU A 742 2.64 -12.41 9.78
C LEU A 742 3.18 -13.83 9.91
N ALA A 743 3.65 -14.23 11.10
CA ALA A 743 4.18 -15.58 11.33
C ALA A 743 3.15 -16.69 11.11
N PHE A 744 1.89 -16.46 11.48
CA PHE A 744 0.82 -17.43 11.25
C PHE A 744 0.54 -17.60 9.76
N VAL A 745 0.45 -16.48 9.03
CA VAL A 745 0.24 -16.49 7.58
C VAL A 745 1.42 -17.14 6.87
N ALA A 746 2.66 -16.73 7.19
CA ALA A 746 3.88 -17.30 6.61
C ALA A 746 3.97 -18.82 6.78
N ALA A 747 3.52 -19.36 7.92
CA ALA A 747 3.45 -20.80 8.13
C ALA A 747 2.44 -21.46 7.18
N LYS A 748 1.24 -20.92 7.01
CA LYS A 748 0.27 -21.42 6.00
C LYS A 748 0.84 -21.36 4.59
N LEU A 749 1.51 -20.26 4.23
CA LEU A 749 2.11 -20.10 2.89
C LEU A 749 3.24 -21.12 2.66
N GLY A 750 4.02 -21.47 3.70
CA GLY A 750 5.04 -22.51 3.61
C GLY A 750 4.49 -23.92 3.35
N LEU A 751 3.17 -24.13 3.48
CA LEU A 751 2.47 -25.34 3.04
C LEU A 751 1.88 -25.23 1.63
N ASN A 752 2.24 -24.17 0.88
CA ASN A 752 1.66 -23.78 -0.41
C ASN A 752 0.14 -23.51 -0.33
N ILE A 753 -0.36 -23.02 0.81
CA ILE A 753 -1.72 -22.47 0.89
C ILE A 753 -1.65 -21.02 0.37
N PRO A 754 -2.43 -20.63 -0.65
CA PRO A 754 -2.35 -19.27 -1.19
C PRO A 754 -2.97 -18.25 -0.23
N LEU A 755 -2.53 -16.99 -0.33
CA LEU A 755 -3.03 -15.86 0.46
C LEU A 755 -4.56 -15.67 0.34
N THR A 756 -5.12 -16.06 -0.81
CA THR A 756 -6.56 -15.99 -1.11
C THR A 756 -7.39 -17.01 -0.32
N GLU A 757 -6.79 -18.11 0.17
CA GLU A 757 -7.47 -19.11 0.99
C GLU A 757 -7.29 -18.89 2.50
N VAL A 758 -6.30 -18.09 2.90
CA VAL A 758 -6.04 -17.80 4.32
C VAL A 758 -7.04 -16.75 4.80
N LYS A 759 -7.79 -17.06 5.86
CA LYS A 759 -8.77 -16.12 6.45
C LYS A 759 -8.07 -15.06 7.30
N ASN A 760 -8.57 -13.83 7.23
CA ASN A 760 -8.18 -12.78 8.16
C ASN A 760 -8.79 -13.06 9.55
N SER A 761 -7.92 -13.33 10.54
CA SER A 761 -8.34 -13.67 11.90
C SER A 761 -9.02 -12.53 12.68
N VAL A 762 -8.78 -11.28 12.28
CA VAL A 762 -9.35 -10.07 12.91
C VAL A 762 -10.77 -9.82 12.42
N THR A 763 -10.96 -9.76 11.10
CA THR A 763 -12.27 -9.46 10.50
C THR A 763 -13.17 -10.69 10.40
N LYS A 764 -12.59 -11.89 10.30
CA LYS A 764 -13.23 -13.21 10.11
C LYS A 764 -14.10 -13.34 8.85
N LYS A 765 -14.27 -12.26 8.09
CA LYS A 765 -15.10 -12.18 6.88
C LYS A 765 -14.27 -11.94 5.61
N THR A 766 -13.05 -11.46 5.74
CA THR A 766 -12.14 -11.19 4.60
C THR A 766 -11.00 -12.19 4.56
N ILE A 767 -10.25 -12.17 3.46
CA ILE A 767 -9.05 -12.98 3.24
C ILE A 767 -7.79 -12.26 3.75
N ALA A 768 -6.67 -12.97 3.82
CA ALA A 768 -5.37 -12.43 4.21
C ALA A 768 -4.66 -11.69 3.06
N CYS A 769 -5.11 -11.86 1.81
CA CYS A 769 -4.57 -11.12 0.67
C CYS A 769 -5.07 -9.66 0.67
N PHE A 770 -4.56 -8.80 1.56
CA PHE A 770 -4.85 -7.36 1.59
C PHE A 770 -3.72 -6.61 2.30
N GLU A 771 -3.61 -5.32 2.05
CA GLU A 771 -2.67 -4.45 2.79
C GLU A 771 -3.43 -3.76 3.93
N PRO A 772 -3.03 -3.94 5.20
CA PRO A 772 -3.62 -3.22 6.32
C PRO A 772 -3.64 -1.70 6.10
N SER A 773 -4.79 -1.09 6.42
CA SER A 773 -4.93 0.35 6.57
C SER A 773 -5.04 0.67 8.05
N LEU A 774 -4.21 1.60 8.51
CA LEU A 774 -4.15 2.03 9.90
C LEU A 774 -4.88 3.36 10.02
N ASP A 775 -5.80 3.48 10.96
CA ASP A 775 -6.42 4.76 11.35
C ASP A 775 -5.80 5.32 12.65
N TYR A 776 -4.54 4.97 12.88
CA TYR A 776 -3.70 5.36 14.01
C TYR A 776 -2.22 5.30 13.61
N CYS A 777 -1.36 5.87 14.44
CA CYS A 777 0.10 5.80 14.28
C CYS A 777 0.71 5.05 15.47
N VAL A 778 1.58 4.08 15.19
CA VAL A 778 2.31 3.30 16.19
C VAL A 778 3.72 3.84 16.31
N VAL A 779 4.22 3.94 17.55
CA VAL A 779 5.60 4.35 17.84
C VAL A 779 6.28 3.25 18.65
N LYS A 780 7.38 2.70 18.12
CA LYS A 780 8.29 1.81 18.84
C LYS A 780 9.48 2.63 19.34
N ILE A 781 9.80 2.47 20.62
CA ILE A 781 10.98 3.08 21.26
C ILE A 781 11.81 1.95 21.89
N PRO A 782 13.12 1.86 21.62
CA PRO A 782 13.98 0.87 22.23
C PRO A 782 14.14 1.13 23.74
N ARG A 783 14.24 0.05 24.52
CA ARG A 783 14.48 0.14 25.96
C ARG A 783 15.91 -0.23 26.30
N TRP A 784 16.69 0.76 26.70
CA TRP A 784 18.07 0.60 27.18
C TRP A 784 18.14 0.33 28.68
N CYS A 785 18.99 -0.62 29.11
CA CYS A 785 19.28 -0.89 30.53
C CYS A 785 20.66 -0.34 30.92
N VAL A 786 20.77 0.99 30.97
CA VAL A 786 22.05 1.73 31.07
C VAL A 786 22.63 1.82 32.50
N VAL A 787 21.89 1.40 33.53
CA VAL A 787 22.27 1.64 34.94
C VAL A 787 23.30 0.64 35.47
N ARG A 788 23.58 -0.48 34.78
CA ARG A 788 24.45 -1.56 35.30
C ARG A 788 25.87 -1.62 34.72
N SER A 789 26.23 -0.74 33.79
CA SER A 789 27.51 -0.81 33.06
C SER A 789 28.16 0.57 33.00
N VAL A 790 28.70 1.05 34.13
CA VAL A 790 29.34 2.36 34.25
C VAL A 790 30.57 2.47 33.32
N ASP A 791 31.23 1.36 33.00
CA ASP A 791 32.44 1.33 32.16
C ASP A 791 32.15 1.25 30.65
N ALA A 792 30.92 0.97 30.22
CA ALA A 792 30.63 0.70 28.80
C ALA A 792 30.54 1.95 27.91
N PHE A 793 30.57 3.17 28.49
CA PHE A 793 30.33 4.42 27.76
C PHE A 793 31.36 5.52 28.01
N ALA A 794 32.57 5.20 28.49
CA ALA A 794 33.70 6.15 28.42
C ALA A 794 34.14 6.48 26.97
N VAL A 795 33.41 6.01 25.95
CA VAL A 795 33.71 6.10 24.51
C VAL A 795 32.50 6.61 23.70
N PHE A 796 31.75 7.57 24.23
CA PHE A 796 30.85 8.39 23.39
C PHE A 796 31.10 9.87 23.73
N PRO A 797 31.60 10.68 22.78
CA PRO A 797 31.77 12.12 22.98
C PRO A 797 30.43 12.88 23.06
#